data_AF-A0A820FNM1-F1
#
_entry.id   AF-A0A820FNM1-F1
#
_cell.length_a   1.000
_cell.length_b   1.000
_cell.length_c   1.000
_cell.angle_alpha   90.00
_cell.angle_beta   90.00
_cell.angle_gamma   90.00
#
_symmetry.space_group_name_H-M   'P 1'
#
loop_
_entity.id
_entity.type
_entity.pdbx_description
1 polymer ?
#
loop_
_entity_poly.entity_id
_entity_poly.type
_entity_poly.pdbx_seq_one_letter_code
_entity_poly.pdbx_strand_id
1 'polypeptide(L)'
;MYSSPKTLDNSVLIENAYLVEFDQHVNVRNFQRTIFNSLQRSLGISQSTIAMRQVISSSLFTGASFSVNTEHSIDAIKSIPGAIAIYPIYFVPGPQYFENYWPTGRKSDNQRDSISAHKLTGVDRVHKELKNFGKGVRIAIIDNGIDYYHPALGGCFGSDGKVAFGYGKMKLRILLGIQRNMMIELFPDLVGDGFSRSYIIPEPDDDPLDNCSRSSHGTHIAGILAANATEIVQTNYSPLEPFIGVAPQATIGAYRIFGCSENGTTTDIITAAIYRAFEDKADIITMSIGSMGSYAERSDAVAVKRVSEAGVYVVCSMGNDGREGLQTGANPAIAKDAIAVGSVDNSYEAQLYLITPNGEKIFYIPGIAYGGWRSTIYSTIVVNDPQATSNDGCSGPSKPVEDAVVLYAVRRADACNSTVRCNKAAEQGAFLGSSVIPSGSISLEDGQSIIKIVTENSSAIFTFTNMLEFNPMVTLYLSQIGNPVPETVNKAFNNGTTHRPSISEVLNLFQSNANPVNIYNSTLLASTVQQGAGLVNAFQALTATTIVSPSELALNDTTVHIWPEYFQLDPGQSRTVTLKFHAPDGVNPNFLPIYSGFIDVANDVDEKVVHVPYAGVVGNYSDARILVRNNPQGFITGIVGDDGYYITDGQELNITAAGVFPIVLVTAWASRTILVEVVSAENNDLPELDLK
;
A
#
# COMPACT_ATOMS: atom_id res chain seq x y z
N MET A 1 -8.38 1.37 -26.07
CA MET A 1 -8.52 2.84 -25.98
C MET A 1 -7.28 3.38 -25.30
N TYR A 2 -6.66 4.45 -25.83
CA TYR A 2 -5.75 5.26 -25.03
C TYR A 2 -6.62 6.12 -24.10
N SER A 3 -6.58 5.81 -22.80
CA SER A 3 -7.09 6.73 -21.78
C SER A 3 -6.18 7.96 -21.73
N SER A 4 -6.70 9.08 -21.23
CA SER A 4 -5.90 10.28 -20.99
C SER A 4 -4.61 9.96 -20.20
N PRO A 5 -3.51 10.69 -20.43
CA PRO A 5 -2.25 10.49 -19.73
C PRO A 5 -2.42 10.26 -18.22
N LYS A 6 -2.22 9.03 -17.76
CA LYS A 6 -2.03 8.77 -16.33
C LYS A 6 -0.65 9.28 -15.97
N THR A 7 -0.59 10.25 -15.05
CA THR A 7 0.65 10.60 -14.39
C THR A 7 1.13 9.41 -13.56
N LEU A 8 2.42 9.09 -13.64
CA LEU A 8 3.03 8.05 -12.81
C LEU A 8 3.17 8.51 -11.35
N ASP A 9 3.19 9.81 -11.10
CA ASP A 9 2.91 10.36 -9.77
C ASP A 9 1.39 10.44 -9.57
N ASN A 10 0.88 9.74 -8.56
CA ASN A 10 -0.51 9.84 -8.11
C ASN A 10 -0.65 10.70 -6.85
N SER A 11 0.47 11.11 -6.24
CA SER A 11 0.49 12.19 -5.27
C SER A 11 0.41 13.54 -5.98
N VAL A 12 -0.15 14.53 -5.30
CA VAL A 12 -0.36 15.86 -5.90
C VAL A 12 0.19 16.90 -4.96
N LEU A 13 1.20 17.65 -5.42
CA LEU A 13 1.74 18.78 -4.67
C LEU A 13 0.60 19.73 -4.32
N ILE A 14 0.43 20.03 -3.03
CA ILE A 14 -0.46 21.07 -2.58
C ILE A 14 0.33 22.38 -2.65
N GLU A 15 -0.02 23.19 -3.65
CA GLU A 15 0.57 24.52 -3.82
C GLU A 15 0.47 25.34 -2.53
N ASN A 16 1.54 26.09 -2.23
CA ASN A 16 1.60 27.01 -1.10
C ASN A 16 1.40 26.35 0.29
N ALA A 17 1.56 25.03 0.41
CA ALA A 17 1.45 24.28 1.66
C ALA A 17 2.78 23.64 2.09
N TYR A 18 3.18 23.89 3.33
CA TYR A 18 4.49 23.53 3.86
C TYR A 18 4.38 22.92 5.26
N LEU A 19 5.21 21.92 5.55
CA LEU A 19 5.56 21.49 6.90
C LEU A 19 6.96 22.01 7.24
N VAL A 20 7.08 22.79 8.31
CA VAL A 20 8.36 23.35 8.77
C VAL A 20 8.81 22.64 10.04
N GLU A 21 10.00 22.06 10.02
CA GLU A 21 10.69 21.57 11.21
C GLU A 21 11.52 22.69 11.82
N PHE A 22 11.45 22.83 13.14
CA PHE A 22 12.17 23.84 13.91
C PHE A 22 13.25 23.20 14.79
N ASP A 23 14.28 23.98 15.12
CA ASP A 23 15.25 23.60 16.14
C ASP A 23 14.58 23.42 17.53
N GLN A 24 15.15 22.55 18.35
CA GLN A 24 14.58 22.10 19.62
C GLN A 24 14.49 23.20 20.71
N HIS A 25 15.05 24.39 20.47
CA HIS A 25 15.00 25.54 21.36
C HIS A 25 13.87 26.52 20.99
N VAL A 26 13.23 26.36 19.83
CA VAL A 26 12.10 27.21 19.43
C VAL A 26 10.85 26.83 20.23
N ASN A 27 10.24 27.82 20.87
CA ASN A 27 9.09 27.59 21.74
C ASN A 27 7.83 27.23 20.94
N VAL A 28 7.42 25.96 21.00
CA VAL A 28 6.24 25.39 20.31
C VAL A 28 4.97 26.23 20.47
N ARG A 29 4.73 26.84 21.66
CA ARG A 29 3.55 27.70 21.89
C ARG A 29 3.48 28.90 20.94
N ASN A 30 4.60 29.25 20.32
CA ASN A 30 4.72 30.38 19.44
C ASN A 30 4.75 29.98 17.96
N PHE A 31 4.73 28.71 17.52
CA PHE A 31 4.95 28.41 16.09
C PHE A 31 4.03 29.18 15.14
N GLN A 32 2.72 29.15 15.35
CA GLN A 32 1.77 29.96 14.59
C GLN A 32 2.13 31.46 14.60
N ARG A 33 2.55 32.00 15.76
CA ARG A 33 2.97 33.40 15.92
C ARG A 33 4.34 33.70 15.30
N THR A 34 5.28 32.76 15.29
CA THR A 34 6.62 32.88 14.72
C THR A 34 6.53 32.82 13.20
N ILE A 35 5.77 31.86 12.66
CA ILE A 35 5.43 31.74 11.24
C ILE A 35 4.73 33.03 10.79
N PHE A 36 3.62 33.41 11.43
CA PHE A 36 2.91 34.66 11.12
C PHE A 36 3.83 35.89 11.19
N ASN A 37 4.50 36.13 12.31
CA ASN A 37 5.39 37.28 12.45
C ASN A 37 6.58 37.24 11.48
N SER A 38 7.00 36.07 11.00
CA SER A 38 8.00 35.95 9.94
C SER A 38 7.42 36.42 8.62
N LEU A 39 6.36 35.75 8.13
CA LEU A 39 5.75 36.01 6.83
C LEU A 39 5.18 37.44 6.71
N GLN A 40 4.62 37.97 7.80
CA GLN A 40 4.16 39.36 7.88
C GLN A 40 5.32 40.37 7.76
N ARG A 41 6.53 40.04 8.24
CA ARG A 41 7.72 40.90 8.15
C ARG A 41 8.49 40.74 6.84
N SER A 42 8.59 39.52 6.31
CA SER A 42 9.35 39.22 5.09
C SER A 42 8.57 39.53 3.80
N LEU A 43 7.24 39.41 3.83
CA LEU A 43 6.39 39.50 2.63
C LEU A 43 5.15 40.37 2.79
N GLY A 44 4.88 40.92 3.98
CA GLY A 44 3.65 41.69 4.23
C GLY A 44 2.38 40.84 4.35
N ILE A 45 2.50 39.51 4.37
CA ILE A 45 1.38 38.56 4.37
C ILE A 45 0.55 38.66 5.66
N SER A 46 -0.75 38.94 5.50
CA SER A 46 -1.73 39.04 6.59
C SER A 46 -2.02 37.68 7.23
N GLN A 47 -2.25 37.66 8.55
CA GLN A 47 -2.63 36.45 9.30
C GLN A 47 -3.85 35.75 8.69
N SER A 48 -4.80 36.51 8.12
CA SER A 48 -6.03 35.99 7.48
C SER A 48 -5.78 35.14 6.23
N THR A 49 -4.56 35.12 5.71
CA THR A 49 -4.17 34.36 4.50
C THR A 49 -3.35 33.10 4.84
N ILE A 50 -3.03 32.87 6.11
CA ILE A 50 -2.28 31.70 6.58
C ILE A 50 -3.23 30.76 7.31
N ALA A 51 -3.50 29.60 6.72
CA ALA A 51 -4.28 28.53 7.35
C ALA A 51 -3.33 27.54 8.03
N MET A 52 -3.36 27.44 9.37
CA MET A 52 -2.63 26.40 10.09
C MET A 52 -3.26 25.03 9.84
N ARG A 53 -2.44 23.98 9.75
CA ARG A 53 -2.86 22.60 9.48
C ARG A 53 -2.56 21.68 10.66
N GLN A 54 -1.30 21.37 10.91
CA GLN A 54 -0.84 20.50 12.00
C GLN A 54 0.20 21.19 12.88
N VAL A 55 0.29 20.76 14.14
CA VAL A 55 1.39 21.11 15.06
C VAL A 55 1.95 19.81 15.65
N ILE A 56 3.18 19.49 15.29
CA ILE A 56 3.84 18.24 15.66
C ILE A 56 4.85 18.54 16.77
N SER A 57 4.71 17.85 17.91
CA SER A 57 5.62 17.99 19.05
C SER A 57 5.94 16.60 19.61
N SER A 58 7.04 16.03 19.12
CA SER A 58 7.66 14.80 19.61
C SER A 58 9.10 15.09 20.06
N SER A 59 9.63 14.19 20.90
CA SER A 59 11.05 14.12 21.22
C SER A 59 11.97 13.85 20.02
N LEU A 60 11.43 13.42 18.87
CA LEU A 60 12.19 13.19 17.62
C LEU A 60 11.96 14.26 16.52
N PHE A 61 10.91 15.07 16.65
CA PHE A 61 10.52 16.06 15.66
C PHE A 61 9.66 17.16 16.28
N THR A 62 9.93 18.40 15.92
CA THR A 62 9.21 19.56 16.43
C THR A 62 8.94 20.50 15.26
N GLY A 63 7.66 20.69 14.92
CA GLY A 63 7.28 21.35 13.68
C GLY A 63 5.83 21.81 13.62
N ALA A 64 5.50 22.54 12.56
CA ALA A 64 4.13 22.95 12.25
C ALA A 64 3.93 23.07 10.74
N SER A 65 2.73 22.72 10.27
CA SER A 65 2.34 22.88 8.87
C SER A 65 1.25 23.93 8.67
N PHE A 66 1.28 24.58 7.51
CA PHE A 66 0.36 25.63 7.12
C PHE A 66 0.23 25.74 5.60
N SER A 67 -0.87 26.35 5.14
CA SER A 67 -1.10 26.79 3.76
C SER A 67 -1.14 28.32 3.70
N VAL A 68 -0.67 28.88 2.58
CA VAL A 68 -0.67 30.33 2.33
C VAL A 68 -1.54 30.64 1.11
N ASN A 69 -2.64 31.36 1.30
CA ASN A 69 -3.65 31.60 0.26
C ASN A 69 -3.30 32.80 -0.67
N THR A 70 -2.01 33.11 -0.80
CA THR A 70 -1.47 34.20 -1.64
C THR A 70 -0.12 33.80 -2.22
N GLU A 71 0.18 34.28 -3.43
CA GLU A 71 1.49 34.12 -4.07
C GLU A 71 2.63 34.67 -3.18
N HIS A 72 3.75 33.95 -3.14
CA HIS A 72 4.89 34.31 -2.30
C HIS A 72 6.19 33.62 -2.73
N SER A 73 7.34 34.19 -2.35
CA SER A 73 8.65 33.55 -2.58
C SER A 73 8.93 32.45 -1.54
N ILE A 74 9.44 31.31 -2.02
CA ILE A 74 9.92 30.20 -1.19
C ILE A 74 11.05 30.62 -0.25
N ASP A 75 11.85 31.63 -0.60
CA ASP A 75 12.97 32.07 0.24
C ASP A 75 12.50 32.77 1.53
N ALA A 76 11.28 33.32 1.54
CA ALA A 76 10.66 33.81 2.76
C ALA A 76 10.23 32.68 3.70
N ILE A 77 9.85 31.51 3.16
CA ILE A 77 9.58 30.29 3.94
C ILE A 77 10.90 29.76 4.50
N LYS A 78 11.96 29.70 3.69
CA LYS A 78 13.34 29.36 4.12
C LYS A 78 13.89 30.30 5.19
N SER A 79 13.44 31.56 5.20
CA SER A 79 13.85 32.59 6.17
C SER A 79 13.07 32.56 7.49
N ILE A 80 12.18 31.58 7.71
CA ILE A 80 11.45 31.45 8.98
C ILE A 80 12.45 31.21 10.14
N PRO A 81 12.50 32.07 11.17
CA PRO A 81 13.50 31.95 12.23
C PRO A 81 13.42 30.62 12.99
N GLY A 82 14.54 29.91 13.04
CA GLY A 82 14.67 28.62 13.71
C GLY A 82 14.17 27.43 12.89
N ALA A 83 13.76 27.62 11.63
CA ALA A 83 13.49 26.51 10.71
C ALA A 83 14.81 25.79 10.37
N ILE A 84 14.79 24.44 10.42
CA ILE A 84 15.93 23.58 10.08
C ILE A 84 15.66 22.67 8.88
N ALA A 85 14.39 22.39 8.58
CA ALA A 85 13.95 21.73 7.36
C ALA A 85 12.55 22.23 6.96
N ILE A 86 12.27 22.24 5.66
CA ILE A 86 10.98 22.62 5.08
C ILE A 86 10.60 21.56 4.06
N TYR A 87 9.42 21.00 4.23
CA TYR A 87 8.88 19.94 3.39
C TYR A 87 7.67 20.48 2.62
N PRO A 88 7.62 20.37 1.28
CA PRO A 88 6.39 20.56 0.54
C PRO A 88 5.36 19.49 0.93
N ILE A 89 4.09 19.87 0.96
CA ILE A 89 2.99 18.96 1.31
C ILE A 89 2.40 18.35 0.05
N TYR A 90 2.22 17.04 0.04
CA TYR A 90 1.56 16.32 -1.04
C TYR A 90 0.24 15.74 -0.54
N PHE A 91 -0.79 15.82 -1.37
CA PHE A 91 -1.99 15.01 -1.24
C PHE A 91 -1.64 13.57 -1.63
N VAL A 92 -1.97 12.62 -0.75
CA VAL A 92 -1.77 11.18 -0.94
C VAL A 92 -3.15 10.56 -1.12
N PRO A 93 -3.48 9.97 -2.28
CA PRO A 93 -4.75 9.28 -2.46
C PRO A 93 -4.82 8.07 -1.53
N GLY A 94 -6.00 7.76 -1.04
CA GLY A 94 -6.24 6.52 -0.30
C GLY A 94 -6.15 5.30 -1.21
N PRO A 95 -5.99 4.10 -0.63
CA PRO A 95 -5.79 2.88 -1.39
C PRO A 95 -6.92 2.66 -2.41
N GLN A 96 -6.56 2.51 -3.68
CA GLN A 96 -7.51 2.16 -4.73
C GLN A 96 -7.75 0.65 -4.71
N TYR A 97 -9.02 0.27 -4.73
CA TYR A 97 -9.43 -1.11 -4.96
C TYR A 97 -9.10 -1.48 -6.41
N PHE A 98 -8.19 -2.43 -6.62
CA PHE A 98 -7.85 -2.91 -7.97
C PHE A 98 -8.87 -3.96 -8.44
N GLU A 99 -9.84 -3.52 -9.23
CA GLU A 99 -11.06 -4.27 -9.57
C GLU A 99 -10.89 -5.35 -10.67
N ASN A 100 -9.70 -5.50 -11.27
CA ASN A 100 -9.46 -6.44 -12.37
C ASN A 100 -9.03 -7.84 -11.89
N TYR A 101 -9.75 -8.40 -10.92
CA TYR A 101 -9.54 -9.79 -10.52
C TYR A 101 -10.25 -10.71 -11.51
N TRP A 102 -9.49 -11.51 -12.26
CA TRP A 102 -10.04 -12.52 -13.15
C TRP A 102 -10.28 -13.79 -12.33
N PRO A 103 -11.51 -14.34 -12.26
CA PRO A 103 -11.76 -15.58 -11.55
C PRO A 103 -10.88 -16.70 -12.13
N THR A 104 -9.96 -17.20 -11.31
CA THR A 104 -9.14 -18.36 -11.63
C THR A 104 -10.02 -19.60 -11.67
N GLY A 105 -9.90 -20.39 -12.74
CA GLY A 105 -10.71 -21.58 -12.94
C GLY A 105 -10.62 -22.60 -11.80
N ARG A 106 -11.71 -23.34 -11.64
CA ARG A 106 -11.95 -24.43 -10.68
C ARG A 106 -10.71 -25.17 -10.16
N LYS A 107 -10.55 -25.19 -8.83
CA LYS A 107 -9.87 -26.26 -8.10
C LYS A 107 -10.79 -26.74 -6.97
N SER A 108 -11.32 -27.96 -7.05
CA SER A 108 -12.12 -28.48 -5.93
C SER A 108 -11.21 -29.20 -4.93
N ASP A 109 -10.89 -28.55 -3.81
CA ASP A 109 -10.51 -29.24 -2.57
C ASP A 109 -11.61 -29.01 -1.53
N ASN A 110 -12.01 -30.07 -0.81
CA ASN A 110 -13.05 -30.01 0.23
C ASN A 110 -12.51 -29.50 1.59
N GLN A 111 -11.26 -29.03 1.63
CA GLN A 111 -10.66 -28.45 2.83
C GLN A 111 -11.13 -27.02 3.06
N ARG A 112 -12.01 -26.85 4.05
CA ARG A 112 -12.31 -25.55 4.65
C ARG A 112 -11.08 -25.08 5.43
N ASP A 113 -10.53 -23.92 5.09
CA ASP A 113 -9.31 -23.45 5.73
C ASP A 113 -9.28 -21.92 5.94
N SER A 114 -10.05 -21.45 6.92
CA SER A 114 -10.02 -20.06 7.40
C SER A 114 -8.66 -19.64 7.98
N ILE A 115 -7.77 -20.60 8.24
CA ILE A 115 -6.40 -20.38 8.73
C ILE A 115 -5.33 -20.62 7.65
N SER A 116 -5.71 -20.72 6.37
CA SER A 116 -4.80 -20.90 5.23
C SER A 116 -3.66 -19.86 5.20
N ALA A 117 -3.98 -18.58 5.41
CA ALA A 117 -2.98 -17.51 5.52
C ALA A 117 -2.04 -17.70 6.74
N HIS A 118 -2.56 -18.20 7.86
CA HIS A 118 -1.74 -18.54 9.04
C HIS A 118 -0.84 -19.76 8.81
N LYS A 119 -1.27 -20.76 8.03
CA LYS A 119 -0.41 -21.90 7.64
C LYS A 119 0.70 -21.47 6.68
N LEU A 120 0.36 -20.67 5.67
CA LEU A 120 1.33 -20.08 4.72
C LEU A 120 2.44 -19.31 5.44
N THR A 121 2.07 -18.55 6.47
CA THR A 121 2.99 -17.70 7.24
C THR A 121 3.54 -18.34 8.51
N GLY A 122 3.19 -19.60 8.80
CA GLY A 122 3.57 -20.31 10.03
C GLY A 122 2.97 -19.76 11.34
N VAL A 123 2.08 -18.76 11.27
CA VAL A 123 1.41 -18.17 12.45
C VAL A 123 0.55 -19.22 13.18
N ASP A 124 -0.02 -20.19 12.46
CA ASP A 124 -0.77 -21.31 13.05
C ASP A 124 0.10 -22.10 14.04
N ARG A 125 1.38 -22.34 13.70
CA ARG A 125 2.37 -22.99 14.55
C ARG A 125 2.83 -22.08 15.69
N VAL A 126 2.95 -20.76 15.47
CA VAL A 126 3.24 -19.80 16.56
C VAL A 126 2.14 -19.85 17.63
N HIS A 127 0.86 -19.84 17.24
CA HIS A 127 -0.27 -19.96 18.15
C HIS A 127 -0.33 -21.35 18.81
N LYS A 128 -0.14 -22.42 18.04
CA LYS A 128 -0.31 -23.81 18.47
C LYS A 128 0.83 -24.32 19.35
N GLU A 129 2.08 -24.07 18.96
CA GLU A 129 3.29 -24.63 19.59
C GLU A 129 3.92 -23.63 20.57
N LEU A 130 4.11 -22.36 20.16
CA LEU A 130 4.77 -21.35 21.01
C LEU A 130 3.81 -20.66 21.99
N LYS A 131 2.48 -20.85 21.83
CA LYS A 131 1.42 -20.21 22.64
C LYS A 131 1.52 -18.67 22.69
N ASN A 132 2.10 -18.07 21.66
CA ASN A 132 2.27 -16.61 21.58
C ASN A 132 1.14 -16.01 20.74
N PHE A 133 0.48 -14.99 21.28
CA PHE A 133 -0.67 -14.30 20.70
C PHE A 133 -0.51 -12.77 20.70
N GLY A 134 0.71 -12.26 20.91
CA GLY A 134 1.01 -10.82 20.90
C GLY A 134 0.64 -10.07 22.19
N LYS A 135 0.48 -10.77 23.32
CA LYS A 135 0.11 -10.16 24.61
C LYS A 135 1.11 -9.09 25.03
N GLY A 136 0.62 -7.88 25.29
CA GLY A 136 1.42 -6.74 25.73
C GLY A 136 2.12 -5.97 24.61
N VAL A 137 2.00 -6.42 23.35
CA VAL A 137 2.44 -5.65 22.17
C VAL A 137 1.41 -4.56 21.88
N ARG A 138 1.88 -3.35 21.58
CA ARG A 138 1.04 -2.21 21.21
C ARG A 138 1.21 -1.86 19.73
N ILE A 139 0.13 -1.94 18.96
CA ILE A 139 0.15 -1.73 17.51
C ILE A 139 -0.68 -0.49 17.17
N ALA A 140 -0.04 0.54 16.61
CA ALA A 140 -0.70 1.71 16.06
C ALA A 140 -1.08 1.47 14.60
N ILE A 141 -2.35 1.66 14.27
CA ILE A 141 -2.88 1.57 12.91
C ILE A 141 -3.18 2.98 12.43
N ILE A 142 -2.48 3.41 11.38
CA ILE A 142 -2.66 4.70 10.72
C ILE A 142 -3.37 4.45 9.39
N ASP A 143 -4.66 4.75 9.33
CA ASP A 143 -5.55 4.35 8.21
C ASP A 143 -6.83 5.22 8.15
N ASN A 144 -7.88 4.80 7.45
CA ASN A 144 -9.14 5.55 7.29
C ASN A 144 -10.11 5.50 8.47
N GLY A 145 -9.74 4.79 9.54
CA GLY A 145 -10.53 4.61 10.77
C GLY A 145 -10.79 3.14 11.08
N ILE A 146 -11.37 2.85 12.23
CA ILE A 146 -11.63 1.49 12.71
C ILE A 146 -13.04 1.42 13.32
N ASP A 147 -13.86 0.49 12.85
CA ASP A 147 -15.07 0.04 13.56
C ASP A 147 -14.67 -0.75 14.81
N TYR A 148 -14.39 0.00 15.87
CA TYR A 148 -14.11 -0.55 17.19
C TYR A 148 -15.36 -1.13 17.88
N TYR A 149 -16.57 -0.88 17.36
CA TYR A 149 -17.79 -1.56 17.81
C TYR A 149 -17.89 -3.00 17.27
N HIS A 150 -17.11 -3.34 16.24
CA HIS A 150 -17.05 -4.69 15.71
C HIS A 150 -16.67 -5.70 16.83
N PRO A 151 -17.46 -6.76 17.09
CA PRO A 151 -17.23 -7.64 18.25
C PRO A 151 -15.87 -8.36 18.21
N ALA A 152 -15.36 -8.67 17.01
CA ALA A 152 -14.02 -9.25 16.85
C ALA A 152 -12.88 -8.29 17.29
N LEU A 153 -13.17 -6.99 17.32
CA LEU A 153 -12.28 -5.93 17.78
C LEU A 153 -12.62 -5.47 19.22
N GLY A 154 -13.41 -6.26 19.97
CA GLY A 154 -13.72 -6.03 21.38
C GLY A 154 -14.92 -5.13 21.66
N GLY A 155 -15.54 -4.53 20.64
CA GLY A 155 -16.79 -3.78 20.76
C GLY A 155 -16.71 -2.46 21.55
N CYS A 156 -15.52 -1.92 21.78
CA CYS A 156 -15.31 -0.69 22.53
C CYS A 156 -13.97 0.01 22.22
N PHE A 157 -13.98 1.33 22.33
CA PHE A 157 -12.81 2.21 22.28
C PHE A 157 -12.47 2.73 23.68
N GLY A 158 -11.18 2.86 23.98
CA GLY A 158 -10.68 3.38 25.25
C GLY A 158 -9.91 2.36 26.08
N SER A 159 -9.47 2.75 27.28
CA SER A 159 -8.52 1.99 28.13
C SER A 159 -8.95 0.56 28.48
N ASP A 160 -10.26 0.29 28.47
CA ASP A 160 -10.84 -1.01 28.81
C ASP A 160 -11.13 -1.88 27.57
N GLY A 161 -10.93 -1.32 26.36
CA GLY A 161 -11.13 -1.98 25.08
C GLY A 161 -9.85 -2.56 24.46
N LYS A 162 -10.00 -3.20 23.29
CA LYS A 162 -8.86 -3.65 22.48
C LYS A 162 -8.26 -2.49 21.69
N VAL A 163 -9.11 -1.61 21.14
CA VAL A 163 -8.69 -0.34 20.54
C VAL A 163 -8.61 0.69 21.67
N ALA A 164 -7.41 0.89 22.22
CA ALA A 164 -7.22 1.46 23.56
C ALA A 164 -6.36 2.72 23.63
N PHE A 165 -5.81 3.19 22.51
CA PHE A 165 -5.02 4.41 22.48
C PHE A 165 -5.11 5.15 21.12
N GLY A 166 -4.49 6.32 21.05
CA GLY A 166 -4.57 7.28 19.94
C GLY A 166 -5.15 8.61 20.39
N TYR A 167 -6.14 8.56 21.27
CA TYR A 167 -6.70 9.69 22.00
C TYR A 167 -5.82 10.09 23.20
N GLY A 168 -6.00 11.32 23.71
CA GLY A 168 -5.43 11.71 25.00
C GLY A 168 -5.21 13.21 25.17
N LYS A 169 -4.25 13.57 26.04
CA LYS A 169 -3.81 14.97 26.24
C LYS A 169 -2.30 15.05 26.38
N MET A 170 -1.63 15.82 25.52
CA MET A 170 -0.17 15.94 25.52
C MET A 170 0.26 17.02 26.50
N LYS A 171 1.12 16.66 27.45
CA LYS A 171 1.78 17.65 28.29
C LYS A 171 2.94 18.27 27.51
N LEU A 172 2.73 19.47 26.97
CA LEU A 172 3.70 20.15 26.13
C LEU A 172 5.01 20.42 26.91
N ARG A 173 6.06 19.65 26.61
CA ARG A 173 7.36 19.73 27.30
C ARG A 173 8.19 20.85 26.68
N ILE A 174 8.16 22.01 27.33
CA ILE A 174 8.95 23.18 26.92
C ILE A 174 10.36 23.06 27.50
N LEU A 175 11.36 22.91 26.62
CA LEU A 175 12.73 23.25 26.99
C LEU A 175 12.82 24.77 27.20
N LEU A 176 13.62 25.19 28.18
CA LEU A 176 13.78 26.57 28.68
C LEU A 176 12.62 27.10 29.57
N GLY A 177 12.52 26.50 30.76
CA GLY A 177 12.59 27.29 32.00
C GLY A 177 11.33 27.95 32.58
N ILE A 178 10.18 27.97 31.91
CA ILE A 178 8.94 28.56 32.47
C ILE A 178 7.81 27.53 32.55
N GLN A 179 7.61 26.97 33.75
CA GLN A 179 6.49 26.09 34.04
C GLN A 179 5.14 26.80 33.92
N ARG A 180 4.37 26.43 32.89
CA ARG A 180 2.91 26.36 32.98
C ARG A 180 2.47 25.03 32.35
N ASN A 181 1.81 24.19 33.13
CA ASN A 181 1.24 22.94 32.63
C ASN A 181 0.11 23.30 31.66
N MET A 182 0.36 23.15 30.35
CA MET A 182 -0.65 23.33 29.32
C MET A 182 -0.78 22.00 28.59
N MET A 183 -2.01 21.53 28.45
CA MET A 183 -2.34 20.28 27.78
C MET A 183 -2.88 20.62 26.40
N ILE A 184 -2.35 19.99 25.36
CA ILE A 184 -2.97 19.97 24.02
C ILE A 184 -3.83 18.72 23.96
N GLU A 185 -5.09 18.84 23.52
CA GLU A 185 -5.95 17.68 23.30
C GLU A 185 -5.47 16.94 22.05
N LEU A 186 -5.41 15.61 22.16
CA LEU A 186 -4.85 14.74 21.15
C LEU A 186 -5.97 13.87 20.62
N PHE A 187 -6.34 14.17 19.38
CA PHE A 187 -7.44 13.56 18.68
C PHE A 187 -6.96 12.30 17.92
N PRO A 188 -7.66 11.15 18.06
CA PRO A 188 -7.39 9.94 17.30
C PRO A 188 -7.88 10.06 15.84
N ASP A 189 -8.84 10.93 15.54
CA ASP A 189 -9.04 11.45 14.19
C ASP A 189 -8.22 12.73 14.00
N LEU A 190 -7.31 12.73 13.04
CA LEU A 190 -6.42 13.85 12.75
C LEU A 190 -6.98 14.82 11.69
N VAL A 191 -8.16 14.52 11.11
CA VAL A 191 -8.68 15.19 9.91
C VAL A 191 -10.16 15.53 9.95
N GLY A 192 -10.99 14.72 10.60
CA GLY A 192 -12.44 14.83 10.65
C GLY A 192 -13.14 14.45 9.34
N ASP A 193 -14.44 14.16 9.44
CA ASP A 193 -15.28 13.65 8.33
C ASP A 193 -15.26 14.54 7.06
N GLY A 194 -15.07 15.85 7.22
CA GLY A 194 -15.11 16.84 6.12
C GLY A 194 -13.84 16.90 5.25
N PHE A 195 -12.74 16.28 5.68
CA PHE A 195 -11.46 16.34 4.96
C PHE A 195 -11.55 15.67 3.58
N SER A 196 -11.02 16.33 2.55
CA SER A 196 -11.05 15.86 1.16
C SER A 196 -9.95 16.53 0.32
N ARG A 197 -9.84 16.19 -0.97
CA ARG A 197 -8.93 16.89 -1.89
C ARG A 197 -9.37 18.33 -2.14
N SER A 198 -10.68 18.57 -2.11
CA SER A 198 -11.28 19.90 -2.27
C SER A 198 -11.29 20.72 -0.97
N TYR A 199 -11.26 20.06 0.20
CA TYR A 199 -11.18 20.69 1.52
C TYR A 199 -10.04 20.07 2.36
N ILE A 200 -8.85 20.63 2.17
CA ILE A 200 -7.59 20.09 2.73
C ILE A 200 -7.28 20.58 4.15
N ILE A 201 -8.17 21.32 4.82
CA ILE A 201 -7.95 21.82 6.18
C ILE A 201 -8.48 20.76 7.17
N PRO A 202 -7.63 20.21 8.06
CA PRO A 202 -8.06 19.21 9.02
C PRO A 202 -8.93 19.82 10.14
N GLU A 203 -9.96 19.10 10.54
CA GLU A 203 -10.82 19.38 11.69
C GLU A 203 -10.81 18.16 12.64
N PRO A 204 -9.73 17.96 13.43
CA PRO A 204 -9.54 16.77 14.26
C PRO A 204 -10.61 16.60 15.35
N ASP A 205 -11.05 15.37 15.61
CA ASP A 205 -12.07 15.03 16.62
C ASP A 205 -11.79 13.72 17.40
N ASP A 206 -12.61 13.41 18.41
CA ASP A 206 -12.35 12.33 19.36
C ASP A 206 -12.74 10.91 18.89
N ASP A 207 -13.30 10.75 17.69
CA ASP A 207 -13.84 9.47 17.20
C ASP A 207 -13.08 8.93 15.95
N PRO A 208 -12.23 7.90 16.08
CA PRO A 208 -11.53 7.29 14.95
C PRO A 208 -12.39 6.31 14.14
N LEU A 209 -13.72 6.32 14.32
CA LEU A 209 -14.66 5.45 13.62
C LEU A 209 -14.76 5.78 12.13
N ASP A 210 -14.51 4.78 11.30
CA ASP A 210 -14.89 4.84 9.88
C ASP A 210 -16.38 4.50 9.72
N ASN A 211 -17.23 5.51 9.86
CA ASN A 211 -18.69 5.39 9.80
C ASN A 211 -19.28 5.55 8.37
N CYS A 212 -18.44 5.87 7.39
CA CYS A 212 -18.85 6.41 6.09
C CYS A 212 -18.31 5.64 4.89
N SER A 213 -17.25 4.84 5.04
CA SER A 213 -16.77 3.94 3.98
C SER A 213 -17.70 2.74 3.80
N ARG A 214 -18.03 2.38 2.55
CA ARG A 214 -18.80 1.16 2.25
C ARG A 214 -18.09 -0.14 2.63
N SER A 215 -16.75 -0.09 2.70
CA SER A 215 -15.86 -1.15 3.15
C SER A 215 -14.75 -0.46 3.93
N SER A 216 -14.67 -0.72 5.23
CA SER A 216 -13.71 -0.04 6.09
C SER A 216 -12.33 -0.68 6.00
N HIS A 217 -11.36 0.07 5.47
CA HIS A 217 -10.02 -0.43 5.18
C HIS A 217 -9.23 -0.65 6.48
N GLY A 218 -9.16 0.36 7.35
CA GLY A 218 -8.49 0.24 8.65
C GLY A 218 -9.12 -0.82 9.57
N THR A 219 -10.45 -1.03 9.50
CA THR A 219 -11.12 -2.15 10.18
C THR A 219 -10.64 -3.50 9.65
N HIS A 220 -10.48 -3.64 8.33
CA HIS A 220 -9.97 -4.87 7.71
C HIS A 220 -8.51 -5.14 8.14
N ILE A 221 -7.65 -4.11 8.16
CA ILE A 221 -6.27 -4.20 8.67
C ILE A 221 -6.24 -4.58 10.16
N ALA A 222 -7.07 -3.95 11.00
CA ALA A 222 -7.23 -4.31 12.41
C ALA A 222 -7.71 -5.76 12.59
N GLY A 223 -8.54 -6.24 11.67
CA GLY A 223 -9.01 -7.62 11.60
C GLY A 223 -7.87 -8.62 11.40
N ILE A 224 -7.06 -8.42 10.34
CA ILE A 224 -5.88 -9.25 10.04
C ILE A 224 -4.92 -9.29 11.25
N LEU A 225 -4.68 -8.14 11.88
CA LEU A 225 -3.71 -8.02 12.95
C LEU A 225 -4.19 -8.61 14.27
N ALA A 226 -5.43 -8.34 14.69
CA ALA A 226 -5.83 -8.56 16.08
C ALA A 226 -7.29 -8.97 16.29
N ALA A 227 -8.05 -9.36 15.26
CA ALA A 227 -9.39 -9.90 15.47
C ALA A 227 -9.37 -11.12 16.40
N ASN A 228 -10.41 -11.26 17.22
CA ASN A 228 -10.79 -12.53 17.81
C ASN A 228 -12.25 -12.83 17.49
N ALA A 229 -12.49 -13.62 16.44
CA ALA A 229 -13.82 -13.99 15.97
C ALA A 229 -14.15 -15.46 16.25
N THR A 230 -13.45 -16.11 17.21
CA THR A 230 -13.60 -17.56 17.44
C THR A 230 -14.93 -17.96 18.09
N GLU A 231 -15.61 -17.02 18.75
CA GLU A 231 -16.83 -17.26 19.55
C GLU A 231 -17.99 -16.31 19.17
N ILE A 232 -17.91 -15.60 18.04
CA ILE A 232 -18.95 -14.65 17.62
C ILE A 232 -20.12 -15.40 16.97
N VAL A 233 -21.25 -15.42 17.68
CA VAL A 233 -22.53 -16.01 17.23
C VAL A 233 -23.63 -14.97 16.94
N GLN A 234 -23.28 -13.68 17.01
CA GLN A 234 -24.23 -12.58 16.79
C GLN A 234 -24.62 -12.54 15.30
N THR A 235 -25.92 -12.54 14.98
CA THR A 235 -26.41 -12.79 13.60
C THR A 235 -25.84 -11.86 12.53
N ASN A 236 -25.48 -10.63 12.89
CA ASN A 236 -24.96 -9.63 11.95
C ASN A 236 -23.41 -9.60 11.88
N TYR A 237 -22.72 -10.34 12.75
CA TYR A 237 -21.26 -10.38 12.86
C TYR A 237 -20.68 -11.82 12.85
N SER A 238 -21.52 -12.84 12.82
CA SER A 238 -21.12 -14.25 12.77
C SER A 238 -20.35 -14.50 11.48
N PRO A 239 -19.05 -14.85 11.54
CA PRO A 239 -18.30 -15.19 10.34
C PRO A 239 -18.78 -16.53 9.76
N LEU A 240 -18.43 -16.78 8.50
CA LEU A 240 -18.68 -18.06 7.83
C LEU A 240 -18.01 -19.24 8.54
N GLU A 241 -16.79 -18.99 9.01
CA GLU A 241 -15.97 -19.88 9.80
C GLU A 241 -15.28 -19.04 10.89
N PRO A 242 -15.13 -19.57 12.12
CA PRO A 242 -14.35 -18.92 13.17
C PRO A 242 -12.94 -18.55 12.67
N PHE A 243 -12.51 -17.32 12.98
CA PHE A 243 -11.18 -16.83 12.62
C PHE A 243 -10.54 -15.98 13.73
N ILE A 244 -9.24 -15.77 13.63
CA ILE A 244 -8.43 -15.01 14.58
C ILE A 244 -7.30 -14.31 13.83
N GLY A 245 -6.94 -13.09 14.23
CA GLY A 245 -5.82 -12.35 13.64
C GLY A 245 -4.46 -12.88 14.11
N VAL A 246 -3.38 -12.30 13.61
CA VAL A 246 -1.99 -12.73 13.90
C VAL A 246 -1.62 -12.55 15.38
N ALA A 247 -2.02 -11.44 15.98
CA ALA A 247 -1.70 -11.01 17.34
C ALA A 247 -2.98 -10.63 18.13
N PRO A 248 -3.88 -11.60 18.41
CA PRO A 248 -5.22 -11.33 18.96
C PRO A 248 -5.23 -10.87 20.42
N GLN A 249 -4.07 -10.87 21.11
CA GLN A 249 -3.90 -10.31 22.46
C GLN A 249 -3.08 -8.99 22.46
N ALA A 250 -2.75 -8.45 21.29
CA ALA A 250 -2.18 -7.11 21.17
C ALA A 250 -3.22 -6.02 21.46
N THR A 251 -2.73 -4.88 21.93
CA THR A 251 -3.51 -3.65 22.13
C THR A 251 -3.37 -2.78 20.88
N ILE A 252 -4.50 -2.33 20.33
CA ILE A 252 -4.56 -1.52 19.11
C ILE A 252 -4.67 -0.04 19.46
N GLY A 253 -4.02 0.83 18.69
CA GLY A 253 -4.23 2.27 18.68
C GLY A 253 -4.76 2.69 17.31
N ALA A 254 -5.74 3.57 17.30
CA ALA A 254 -6.38 4.05 16.07
C ALA A 254 -5.96 5.49 15.77
N TYR A 255 -5.52 5.73 14.54
CA TYR A 255 -5.15 7.03 14.02
C TYR A 255 -5.82 7.21 12.65
N ARG A 256 -6.99 7.83 12.65
CA ARG A 256 -7.75 8.13 11.44
C ARG A 256 -7.13 9.34 10.74
N ILE A 257 -6.76 9.15 9.48
CA ILE A 257 -6.09 10.19 8.67
C ILE A 257 -6.81 10.50 7.35
N PHE A 258 -8.01 9.97 7.16
CA PHE A 258 -8.86 10.16 5.97
C PHE A 258 -10.26 10.62 6.38
N GLY A 259 -10.78 11.65 5.71
CA GLY A 259 -12.17 12.06 5.84
C GLY A 259 -13.13 11.17 5.03
N CYS A 260 -14.43 11.46 5.10
CA CYS A 260 -15.48 10.68 4.45
C CYS A 260 -15.64 10.94 2.94
N SER A 261 -15.13 12.08 2.46
CA SER A 261 -15.27 12.51 1.07
C SER A 261 -13.92 12.42 0.36
N GLU A 262 -13.89 11.84 -0.84
CA GLU A 262 -12.69 11.76 -1.69
C GLU A 262 -11.47 11.13 -0.99
N ASN A 263 -11.55 9.81 -0.71
CA ASN A 263 -10.53 8.99 -0.03
C ASN A 263 -9.08 9.44 -0.33
N GLY A 264 -8.51 10.24 0.57
CA GLY A 264 -7.15 10.76 0.51
C GLY A 264 -6.77 11.58 1.75
N THR A 265 -5.47 11.81 1.91
CA THR A 265 -4.85 12.47 3.07
C THR A 265 -3.70 13.37 2.61
N THR A 266 -2.87 13.87 3.52
CA THR A 266 -1.69 14.69 3.19
C THR A 266 -0.45 14.29 3.97
N THR A 267 0.74 14.53 3.39
CA THR A 267 2.01 14.09 3.97
C THR A 267 2.28 14.65 5.37
N ASP A 268 1.82 15.87 5.68
CA ASP A 268 1.95 16.45 7.02
C ASP A 268 1.07 15.75 8.07
N ILE A 269 -0.08 15.21 7.65
CA ILE A 269 -1.00 14.45 8.50
C ILE A 269 -0.45 13.03 8.76
N ILE A 270 0.06 12.35 7.72
CA ILE A 270 0.78 11.07 7.87
C ILE A 270 1.98 11.26 8.83
N THR A 271 2.76 12.32 8.63
CA THR A 271 3.92 12.67 9.47
C THR A 271 3.49 12.90 10.92
N ALA A 272 2.40 13.64 11.16
CA ALA A 272 1.85 13.86 12.48
C ALA A 272 1.43 12.53 13.15
N ALA A 273 0.73 11.65 12.43
CA ALA A 273 0.29 10.33 12.93
C ALA A 273 1.47 9.42 13.33
N ILE A 274 2.55 9.39 12.55
CA ILE A 274 3.75 8.59 12.86
C ILE A 274 4.37 9.03 14.20
N TYR A 275 4.63 10.34 14.37
CA TYR A 275 5.19 10.86 15.62
C TYR A 275 4.22 10.77 16.79
N ARG A 276 2.91 10.90 16.54
CA ARG A 276 1.84 10.72 17.52
C ARG A 276 1.86 9.29 18.09
N ALA A 277 1.91 8.28 17.23
CA ALA A 277 1.98 6.87 17.62
C ALA A 277 3.27 6.52 18.38
N PHE A 278 4.40 7.09 17.98
CA PHE A 278 5.67 7.00 18.70
C PHE A 278 5.57 7.60 20.12
N GLU A 279 4.95 8.78 20.27
CA GLU A 279 4.79 9.38 21.60
C GLU A 279 3.80 8.64 22.50
N ASP A 280 2.77 8.02 21.92
CA ASP A 280 1.87 7.12 22.63
C ASP A 280 2.52 5.78 23.03
N LYS A 281 3.78 5.54 22.66
CA LYS A 281 4.57 4.31 22.93
C LYS A 281 3.95 3.07 22.26
N ALA A 282 3.61 3.19 20.99
CA ALA A 282 3.40 2.03 20.12
C ALA A 282 4.71 1.24 19.96
N ASP A 283 4.62 -0.08 19.91
CA ASP A 283 5.74 -0.96 19.55
C ASP A 283 5.84 -1.13 18.04
N ILE A 284 4.69 -1.23 17.38
CA ILE A 284 4.59 -1.37 15.93
C ILE A 284 3.70 -0.24 15.42
N ILE A 285 4.09 0.41 14.34
CA ILE A 285 3.23 1.30 13.55
C ILE A 285 2.97 0.60 12.21
N THR A 286 1.72 0.46 11.81
CA THR A 286 1.35 -0.08 10.50
C THR A 286 0.65 0.99 9.66
N MET A 287 1.02 1.05 8.38
CA MET A 287 0.51 1.98 7.39
C MET A 287 0.23 1.25 6.08
N SER A 288 -1.05 0.99 5.81
CA SER A 288 -1.51 0.39 4.55
C SER A 288 -1.92 1.48 3.56
N ILE A 289 -1.05 2.48 3.44
CA ILE A 289 -1.21 3.69 2.62
C ILE A 289 0.09 3.94 1.87
N GLY A 290 -0.02 4.43 0.63
CA GLY A 290 1.10 5.07 -0.03
C GLY A 290 0.76 5.70 -1.37
N SER A 291 1.69 6.50 -1.87
CA SER A 291 1.66 7.09 -3.21
C SER A 291 2.91 6.73 -3.99
N MET A 292 2.80 6.72 -5.32
CA MET A 292 3.95 6.86 -6.22
C MET A 292 4.56 8.28 -6.08
N GLY A 293 5.60 8.61 -6.86
CA GLY A 293 6.34 9.87 -6.68
C GLY A 293 7.21 9.87 -5.42
N SER A 294 7.88 8.74 -5.17
CA SER A 294 8.49 8.40 -3.90
C SER A 294 9.92 8.95 -3.73
N TYR A 295 10.19 9.59 -2.58
CA TYR A 295 11.50 10.14 -2.20
C TYR A 295 11.77 9.91 -0.71
N ALA A 296 13.01 9.56 -0.36
CA ALA A 296 13.43 9.32 1.02
C ALA A 296 13.42 10.59 1.88
N GLU A 297 13.45 11.76 1.24
CA GLU A 297 13.46 13.10 1.84
C GLU A 297 12.05 13.65 2.12
N ARG A 298 10.98 13.00 1.66
CA ARG A 298 9.61 13.39 2.04
C ARG A 298 9.41 13.21 3.55
N SER A 299 8.60 14.08 4.15
CA SER A 299 8.43 14.14 5.61
C SER A 299 7.90 12.84 6.22
N ASP A 300 7.07 12.10 5.46
CA ASP A 300 6.54 10.79 5.82
C ASP A 300 7.65 9.74 5.95
N ALA A 301 8.54 9.61 4.95
CA ALA A 301 9.69 8.70 4.99
C ALA A 301 10.75 9.11 6.03
N VAL A 302 11.02 10.42 6.17
CA VAL A 302 11.92 10.93 7.21
C VAL A 302 11.39 10.59 8.61
N ALA A 303 10.07 10.68 8.82
CA ALA A 303 9.45 10.30 10.09
C ALA A 303 9.55 8.80 10.37
N VAL A 304 9.26 7.95 9.38
CA VAL A 304 9.43 6.50 9.49
C VAL A 304 10.86 6.14 9.90
N LYS A 305 11.86 6.65 9.18
CA LYS A 305 13.28 6.42 9.50
C LYS A 305 13.60 6.79 10.95
N ARG A 306 13.19 7.99 11.41
CA ARG A 306 13.50 8.47 12.77
C ARG A 306 12.84 7.63 13.86
N VAL A 307 11.58 7.18 13.69
CA VAL A 307 10.92 6.34 14.70
C VAL A 307 11.45 4.90 14.69
N SER A 308 11.87 4.38 13.52
CA SER A 308 12.58 3.11 13.40
C SER A 308 13.95 3.12 14.10
N GLU A 309 14.75 4.17 13.89
CA GLU A 309 16.02 4.37 14.60
C GLU A 309 15.83 4.55 16.12
N ALA A 310 14.66 5.05 16.55
CA ALA A 310 14.26 5.12 17.96
C ALA A 310 13.65 3.82 18.52
N GLY A 311 13.60 2.75 17.72
CA GLY A 311 13.24 1.39 18.14
C GLY A 311 11.78 0.98 17.93
N VAL A 312 10.96 1.76 17.23
CA VAL A 312 9.57 1.37 16.87
C VAL A 312 9.57 0.71 15.50
N TYR A 313 8.96 -0.48 15.36
CA TYR A 313 8.94 -1.15 14.06
C TYR A 313 7.85 -0.55 13.18
N VAL A 314 8.21 0.02 12.04
CA VAL A 314 7.22 0.57 11.09
C VAL A 314 7.02 -0.39 9.93
N VAL A 315 5.78 -0.81 9.71
CA VAL A 315 5.36 -1.73 8.64
C VAL A 315 4.54 -0.96 7.61
N CYS A 316 4.91 -1.04 6.34
CA CYS A 316 4.30 -0.26 5.26
C CYS A 316 3.96 -1.14 4.06
N SER A 317 2.80 -0.95 3.42
CA SER A 317 2.51 -1.61 2.15
C SER A 317 3.33 -1.01 1.00
N MET A 318 3.94 -1.83 0.15
CA MET A 318 4.76 -1.38 -0.99
C MET A 318 3.99 -0.63 -2.09
N GLY A 319 2.66 -0.73 -2.11
CA GLY A 319 1.77 -0.14 -3.11
C GLY A 319 1.22 -1.17 -4.10
N ASN A 320 0.13 -0.81 -4.78
CA ASN A 320 -0.61 -1.70 -5.70
C ASN A 320 -0.25 -1.47 -7.18
N ASP A 321 0.59 -0.47 -7.46
CA ASP A 321 0.89 0.00 -8.82
C ASP A 321 2.01 -0.79 -9.53
N GLY A 322 2.41 -1.97 -9.02
CA GLY A 322 3.52 -2.78 -9.56
C GLY A 322 3.40 -3.23 -11.03
N ARG A 323 2.22 -3.03 -11.66
CA ARG A 323 2.05 -3.16 -13.11
C ARG A 323 2.76 -2.06 -13.90
N GLU A 324 2.89 -0.87 -13.33
CA GLU A 324 3.46 0.32 -13.99
C GLU A 324 4.99 0.33 -13.97
N GLY A 325 5.65 -0.58 -13.23
CA GLY A 325 7.10 -0.78 -13.30
C GLY A 325 7.75 -1.17 -11.97
N LEU A 326 9.07 -1.25 -11.96
CA LEU A 326 9.88 -1.66 -10.81
C LEU A 326 10.09 -0.49 -9.80
N GLN A 327 9.86 0.73 -10.25
CA GLN A 327 10.09 1.98 -9.51
C GLN A 327 8.79 2.56 -8.90
N THR A 328 7.75 1.73 -8.75
CA THR A 328 6.43 2.12 -8.21
C THR A 328 6.31 1.94 -6.70
N GLY A 329 7.41 1.58 -6.02
CA GLY A 329 7.44 1.43 -4.56
C GLY A 329 7.03 2.73 -3.87
N ALA A 330 6.02 2.66 -3.01
CA ALA A 330 5.36 3.85 -2.48
C ALA A 330 6.07 4.50 -1.27
N ASN A 331 5.94 5.81 -1.10
CA ASN A 331 6.15 6.44 0.20
C ASN A 331 4.96 6.10 1.13
N PRO A 332 5.17 5.82 2.43
CA PRO A 332 6.45 5.84 3.15
C PRO A 332 7.19 4.49 3.18
N ALA A 333 6.75 3.48 2.40
CA ALA A 333 7.34 2.14 2.41
C ALA A 333 8.79 2.08 1.91
N ILE A 334 9.20 2.96 1.00
CA ILE A 334 10.60 3.11 0.57
C ILE A 334 11.52 3.78 1.62
N ALA A 335 10.98 4.17 2.78
CA ALA A 335 11.79 4.80 3.82
C ALA A 335 12.86 3.84 4.33
N LYS A 336 14.05 4.39 4.56
CA LYS A 336 15.12 3.64 5.21
C LYS A 336 14.64 3.15 6.58
N ASP A 337 14.94 1.88 6.89
CA ASP A 337 14.56 1.20 8.13
C ASP A 337 13.02 1.02 8.30
N ALA A 338 12.25 1.09 7.21
CA ALA A 338 10.89 0.55 7.15
C ALA A 338 10.91 -0.97 6.92
N ILE A 339 9.86 -1.66 7.36
CA ILE A 339 9.54 -3.03 6.93
C ILE A 339 8.49 -2.89 5.83
N ALA A 340 8.90 -2.87 4.56
CA ALA A 340 7.92 -2.83 3.48
C ALA A 340 7.41 -4.23 3.10
N VAL A 341 6.16 -4.25 2.64
CA VAL A 341 5.34 -5.45 2.48
C VAL A 341 4.60 -5.41 1.15
N GLY A 342 4.95 -6.30 0.21
CA GLY A 342 4.09 -6.67 -0.91
C GLY A 342 2.91 -7.59 -0.50
N SER A 343 2.11 -8.07 -1.45
CA SER A 343 0.88 -8.82 -1.17
C SER A 343 0.84 -10.19 -1.88
N VAL A 344 0.66 -11.27 -1.10
CA VAL A 344 0.42 -12.62 -1.63
C VAL A 344 -1.07 -12.93 -1.76
N ASP A 345 -1.48 -13.40 -2.94
CA ASP A 345 -2.73 -14.17 -3.06
C ASP A 345 -2.69 -15.34 -2.06
N ASN A 346 -3.77 -15.59 -1.32
CA ASN A 346 -3.81 -16.70 -0.37
C ASN A 346 -3.82 -18.06 -1.12
N SER A 347 -3.68 -19.19 -0.44
CA SER A 347 -3.90 -20.51 -1.04
C SER A 347 -5.38 -20.88 -1.10
N TYR A 348 -6.25 -20.18 -0.37
CA TYR A 348 -7.70 -20.31 -0.42
C TYR A 348 -8.37 -18.94 -0.25
N GLU A 349 -9.43 -18.65 -1.00
CA GLU A 349 -10.23 -17.41 -0.88
C GLU A 349 -11.71 -17.76 -0.69
N ALA A 350 -12.41 -17.04 0.20
CA ALA A 350 -13.85 -17.18 0.35
C ALA A 350 -14.58 -16.49 -0.82
N GLN A 351 -15.10 -17.26 -1.77
CA GLN A 351 -15.76 -16.76 -2.98
C GLN A 351 -17.24 -17.17 -3.01
N LEU A 352 -18.08 -16.37 -3.68
CA LEU A 352 -19.49 -16.71 -3.91
C LEU A 352 -19.58 -17.79 -4.98
N TYR A 353 -20.60 -18.64 -4.92
CA TYR A 353 -20.78 -19.69 -5.92
C TYR A 353 -22.25 -19.90 -6.33
N LEU A 354 -22.41 -20.44 -7.54
CA LEU A 354 -23.65 -21.04 -8.03
C LEU A 354 -23.47 -22.57 -8.15
N ILE A 355 -24.57 -23.30 -8.09
CA ILE A 355 -24.61 -24.76 -8.24
C ILE A 355 -25.29 -25.10 -9.57
N THR A 356 -24.63 -25.92 -10.37
CA THR A 356 -25.16 -26.45 -11.64
C THR A 356 -26.20 -27.56 -11.41
N PRO A 357 -26.99 -27.96 -12.43
CA PRO A 357 -27.97 -29.05 -12.30
C PRO A 357 -27.37 -30.40 -11.90
N ASN A 358 -26.10 -30.65 -12.18
CA ASN A 358 -25.36 -31.84 -11.78
C ASN A 358 -24.64 -31.71 -10.42
N GLY A 359 -24.88 -30.63 -9.67
CA GLY A 359 -24.36 -30.43 -8.31
C GLY A 359 -22.94 -29.88 -8.24
N GLU A 360 -22.36 -29.44 -9.36
CA GLU A 360 -21.02 -28.83 -9.37
C GLU A 360 -21.11 -27.36 -8.97
N LYS A 361 -20.06 -26.86 -8.30
CA LYS A 361 -19.98 -25.47 -7.86
C LYS A 361 -19.15 -24.68 -8.86
N ILE A 362 -19.68 -23.53 -9.29
CA ILE A 362 -18.98 -22.55 -10.12
C ILE A 362 -18.86 -21.28 -9.28
N PHE A 363 -17.61 -20.91 -8.99
CA PHE A 363 -17.31 -19.69 -8.24
C PHE A 363 -17.43 -18.45 -9.13
N TYR A 364 -17.90 -17.35 -8.54
CA TYR A 364 -18.08 -16.09 -9.23
C TYR A 364 -17.70 -14.90 -8.34
N ILE A 365 -17.23 -13.82 -8.97
CA ILE A 365 -16.92 -12.56 -8.29
C ILE A 365 -18.11 -11.62 -8.48
N PRO A 366 -18.72 -11.07 -7.41
CA PRO A 366 -19.89 -10.21 -7.52
C PRO A 366 -19.58 -8.87 -8.20
N GLY A 367 -20.51 -8.35 -9.00
CA GLY A 367 -20.34 -7.08 -9.71
C GLY A 367 -20.49 -5.86 -8.80
N ILE A 368 -19.54 -4.92 -8.87
CA ILE A 368 -19.40 -3.75 -7.97
C ILE A 368 -20.69 -2.93 -7.82
N ALA A 369 -21.41 -2.68 -8.91
CA ALA A 369 -22.56 -1.76 -8.93
C ALA A 369 -23.77 -2.27 -8.13
N TYR A 370 -23.93 -3.60 -8.01
CA TYR A 370 -25.16 -4.22 -7.48
C TYR A 370 -24.92 -5.38 -6.51
N GLY A 371 -23.70 -5.91 -6.43
CA GLY A 371 -23.34 -7.07 -5.63
C GLY A 371 -23.81 -8.40 -6.22
N GLY A 372 -23.59 -9.46 -5.44
CA GLY A 372 -24.07 -10.80 -5.73
C GLY A 372 -25.52 -11.03 -5.28
N TRP A 373 -25.96 -12.28 -5.35
CA TRP A 373 -27.28 -12.69 -4.87
C TRP A 373 -27.42 -12.44 -3.36
N ARG A 374 -28.60 -12.02 -2.90
CA ARG A 374 -28.89 -11.71 -1.48
C ARG A 374 -29.57 -12.86 -0.72
N SER A 375 -30.02 -13.87 -1.44
CA SER A 375 -30.65 -15.08 -0.95
C SER A 375 -30.44 -16.18 -1.98
N THR A 376 -30.56 -17.45 -1.57
CA THR A 376 -30.58 -18.55 -2.53
C THR A 376 -31.82 -18.48 -3.43
N ILE A 377 -31.61 -18.53 -4.75
CA ILE A 377 -32.68 -18.64 -5.75
C ILE A 377 -32.42 -19.80 -6.71
N TYR A 378 -33.46 -20.18 -7.46
CA TYR A 378 -33.41 -21.19 -8.51
C TYR A 378 -33.89 -20.56 -9.80
N SER A 379 -33.08 -20.59 -10.86
CA SER A 379 -33.42 -19.97 -12.15
C SER A 379 -32.68 -20.66 -13.30
N THR A 380 -33.18 -20.50 -14.53
CA THR A 380 -32.49 -20.93 -15.75
C THR A 380 -31.40 -19.93 -16.12
N ILE A 381 -30.47 -20.37 -16.97
CA ILE A 381 -29.49 -19.46 -17.61
C ILE A 381 -29.82 -19.31 -19.10
N VAL A 382 -30.04 -18.08 -19.55
CA VAL A 382 -30.11 -17.73 -20.97
C VAL A 382 -28.73 -17.27 -21.42
N VAL A 383 -28.05 -18.10 -22.21
CA VAL A 383 -26.84 -17.71 -22.93
C VAL A 383 -27.23 -16.75 -24.05
N ASN A 384 -26.75 -15.50 -24.01
CA ASN A 384 -27.15 -14.49 -24.99
C ASN A 384 -26.55 -14.79 -26.37
N ASP A 385 -25.24 -14.57 -26.56
CA ASP A 385 -24.50 -15.01 -27.74
C ASP A 385 -23.15 -15.66 -27.36
N PRO A 386 -23.01 -17.00 -27.46
CA PRO A 386 -21.77 -17.70 -27.09
C PRO A 386 -20.61 -17.45 -28.06
N GLN A 387 -20.86 -16.84 -29.23
CA GLN A 387 -19.85 -16.52 -30.25
C GLN A 387 -19.48 -15.03 -30.29
N ALA A 388 -20.11 -14.19 -29.45
CA ALA A 388 -19.84 -12.77 -29.43
C ALA A 388 -18.40 -12.43 -29.04
N THR A 389 -17.88 -11.36 -29.64
CA THR A 389 -16.47 -11.00 -29.57
C THR A 389 -16.16 -9.91 -28.55
N SER A 390 -17.00 -8.89 -28.36
CA SER A 390 -16.80 -7.86 -27.31
C SER A 390 -18.06 -7.09 -26.89
N ASN A 391 -19.09 -7.01 -27.77
CA ASN A 391 -20.28 -6.19 -27.59
C ASN A 391 -21.52 -6.92 -27.05
N ASP A 392 -21.38 -8.16 -26.58
CA ASP A 392 -22.51 -8.94 -26.08
C ASP A 392 -23.26 -8.20 -24.96
N GLY A 393 -24.58 -8.23 -24.99
CA GLY A 393 -25.46 -7.56 -24.03
C GLY A 393 -25.49 -6.03 -24.07
N CYS A 394 -24.65 -5.34 -24.87
CA CYS A 394 -24.63 -3.87 -24.90
C CYS A 394 -25.93 -3.25 -25.48
N SER A 395 -26.62 -3.98 -26.37
CA SER A 395 -27.96 -3.65 -26.85
C SER A 395 -29.08 -4.22 -25.98
N GLY A 396 -28.73 -4.96 -24.92
CA GLY A 396 -29.63 -5.82 -24.14
C GLY A 396 -29.59 -7.28 -24.62
N PRO A 397 -30.33 -8.17 -23.95
CA PRO A 397 -30.53 -9.52 -24.44
C PRO A 397 -31.14 -9.56 -25.86
N SER A 398 -30.75 -10.56 -26.63
CA SER A 398 -31.28 -10.87 -27.97
C SER A 398 -32.33 -12.00 -27.95
N LYS A 399 -32.59 -12.56 -26.77
CA LYS A 399 -33.50 -13.67 -26.48
C LYS A 399 -34.46 -13.27 -25.36
N PRO A 400 -35.63 -13.90 -25.21
CA PRO A 400 -36.47 -13.73 -24.02
C PRO A 400 -35.73 -14.15 -22.76
N VAL A 401 -35.81 -13.34 -21.70
CA VAL A 401 -35.09 -13.56 -20.43
C VAL A 401 -35.98 -13.46 -19.18
N GLU A 402 -37.31 -13.37 -19.33
CA GLU A 402 -38.23 -13.29 -18.19
C GLU A 402 -37.92 -14.37 -17.12
N ASP A 403 -37.71 -13.94 -15.88
CA ASP A 403 -37.34 -14.75 -14.71
C ASP A 403 -36.03 -15.59 -14.84
N ALA A 404 -35.18 -15.29 -15.83
CA ALA A 404 -33.96 -16.02 -16.15
C ALA A 404 -32.67 -15.20 -15.97
N VAL A 405 -31.59 -15.85 -15.55
CA VAL A 405 -30.25 -15.22 -15.44
C VAL A 405 -29.58 -15.18 -16.82
N VAL A 406 -29.00 -14.05 -17.21
CA VAL A 406 -28.39 -13.89 -18.54
C VAL A 406 -26.87 -14.08 -18.48
N LEU A 407 -26.33 -15.00 -19.29
CA LEU A 407 -24.89 -15.17 -19.48
C LEU A 407 -24.44 -14.46 -20.76
N TYR A 408 -23.49 -13.51 -20.60
CA TYR A 408 -22.89 -12.75 -21.69
C TYR A 408 -21.43 -13.15 -21.94
N ALA A 409 -21.04 -13.28 -23.21
CA ALA A 409 -19.65 -13.52 -23.61
C ALA A 409 -18.90 -12.18 -23.76
N VAL A 410 -17.98 -11.89 -22.83
CA VAL A 410 -17.17 -10.66 -22.84
C VAL A 410 -15.70 -11.00 -23.06
N ARG A 411 -15.13 -10.65 -24.22
CA ARG A 411 -13.68 -10.75 -24.48
C ARG A 411 -13.10 -9.35 -24.73
N ARG A 412 -12.37 -8.84 -23.73
CA ARG A 412 -11.91 -7.44 -23.60
C ARG A 412 -13.06 -6.43 -23.47
N ALA A 413 -12.82 -5.38 -22.67
CA ALA A 413 -13.83 -4.41 -22.28
C ALA A 413 -13.63 -3.08 -23.01
N ASP A 414 -14.35 -2.85 -24.11
CA ASP A 414 -14.37 -1.56 -24.83
C ASP A 414 -15.72 -1.20 -25.48
N ALA A 415 -16.69 -2.13 -25.62
CA ALA A 415 -17.99 -1.83 -26.21
C ALA A 415 -19.03 -1.21 -25.23
N CYS A 416 -19.10 -1.71 -23.99
CA CYS A 416 -19.91 -1.15 -22.89
C CYS A 416 -19.49 -1.77 -21.54
N ASN A 417 -19.91 -1.18 -20.41
CA ASN A 417 -19.62 -1.70 -19.07
C ASN A 417 -20.64 -2.77 -18.59
N SER A 418 -20.40 -3.38 -17.42
CA SER A 418 -21.30 -4.38 -16.82
C SER A 418 -22.65 -3.78 -16.42
N THR A 419 -22.67 -2.57 -15.87
CA THR A 419 -23.88 -1.83 -15.46
C THR A 419 -24.90 -1.71 -16.59
N VAL A 420 -24.46 -1.35 -17.81
CA VAL A 420 -25.33 -1.26 -19.00
C VAL A 420 -25.98 -2.61 -19.33
N ARG A 421 -25.22 -3.71 -19.25
CA ARG A 421 -25.74 -5.07 -19.51
C ARG A 421 -26.78 -5.49 -18.47
N CYS A 422 -26.51 -5.20 -17.19
CA CYS A 422 -27.41 -5.54 -16.07
C CYS A 422 -28.72 -4.78 -16.17
N ASN A 423 -28.69 -3.45 -16.38
CA ASN A 423 -29.89 -2.65 -16.55
C ASN A 423 -30.76 -3.14 -17.72
N LYS A 424 -30.16 -3.39 -18.89
CA LYS A 424 -30.93 -3.86 -20.06
C LYS A 424 -31.46 -5.28 -19.94
N ALA A 425 -30.81 -6.14 -19.16
CA ALA A 425 -31.36 -7.45 -18.81
C ALA A 425 -32.58 -7.29 -17.89
N ALA A 426 -32.49 -6.43 -16.86
CA ALA A 426 -33.60 -6.15 -15.95
C ALA A 426 -34.79 -5.45 -16.63
N GLU A 427 -34.54 -4.53 -17.58
CA GLU A 427 -35.57 -3.92 -18.44
C GLU A 427 -36.35 -4.95 -19.29
N GLN A 428 -35.76 -6.13 -19.53
CA GLN A 428 -36.38 -7.24 -20.27
C GLN A 428 -36.82 -8.41 -19.36
N GLY A 429 -36.92 -8.18 -18.04
CA GLY A 429 -37.51 -9.16 -17.10
C GLY A 429 -36.55 -10.22 -16.55
N ALA A 430 -35.23 -10.07 -16.71
CA ALA A 430 -34.21 -11.03 -16.26
C ALA A 430 -34.10 -11.25 -14.74
N PHE A 431 -35.12 -10.90 -13.94
CA PHE A 431 -34.97 -10.83 -12.49
C PHE A 431 -36.24 -10.97 -11.64
N LEU A 432 -36.18 -11.95 -10.74
CA LEU A 432 -37.19 -12.26 -9.71
C LEU A 432 -37.02 -11.38 -8.45
N GLY A 433 -37.74 -10.25 -8.39
CA GLY A 433 -38.33 -9.76 -7.14
C GLY A 433 -37.43 -9.14 -6.05
N SER A 434 -36.25 -8.59 -6.37
CA SER A 434 -35.50 -7.73 -5.43
C SER A 434 -35.41 -6.27 -5.90
N SER A 435 -34.93 -5.38 -5.02
CA SER A 435 -34.70 -3.96 -5.30
C SER A 435 -33.33 -3.64 -5.93
N VAL A 436 -32.51 -4.67 -6.21
CA VAL A 436 -31.13 -4.56 -6.72
C VAL A 436 -30.89 -5.70 -7.73
N ILE A 437 -30.17 -5.43 -8.84
CA ILE A 437 -29.95 -6.36 -9.96
C ILE A 437 -28.63 -7.14 -9.76
N PRO A 438 -28.62 -8.34 -9.18
CA PRO A 438 -27.38 -9.06 -8.87
C PRO A 438 -26.60 -9.41 -10.14
N SER A 439 -25.27 -9.39 -10.03
CA SER A 439 -24.38 -9.65 -11.15
C SER A 439 -23.05 -10.24 -10.69
N GLY A 440 -22.30 -10.84 -11.61
CA GLY A 440 -20.94 -11.31 -11.34
C GLY A 440 -20.20 -11.82 -12.56
N SER A 441 -18.89 -12.04 -12.40
CA SER A 441 -18.01 -12.64 -13.41
C SER A 441 -17.60 -14.05 -13.01
N ILE A 442 -17.48 -14.93 -14.01
CA ILE A 442 -16.99 -16.32 -13.89
C ILE A 442 -15.81 -16.53 -14.83
N SER A 443 -15.04 -17.60 -14.63
CA SER A 443 -13.90 -17.90 -15.51
C SER A 443 -14.38 -18.24 -16.93
N LEU A 444 -13.50 -18.12 -17.92
CA LEU A 444 -13.83 -18.49 -19.31
C LEU A 444 -14.16 -20.00 -19.43
N GLU A 445 -13.51 -20.84 -18.63
CA GLU A 445 -13.71 -22.29 -18.59
C GLU A 445 -15.06 -22.66 -17.95
N ASP A 446 -15.41 -22.01 -16.84
CA ASP A 446 -16.72 -22.17 -16.19
C ASP A 446 -17.85 -21.65 -17.09
N GLY A 447 -17.64 -20.51 -17.77
CA GLY A 447 -18.58 -19.98 -18.76
C GLY A 447 -18.83 -20.95 -19.93
N GLN A 448 -17.77 -21.59 -20.46
CA GLN A 448 -17.90 -22.64 -21.47
C GLN A 448 -18.65 -23.87 -20.94
N SER A 449 -18.43 -24.24 -19.67
CA SER A 449 -19.13 -25.34 -19.00
C SER A 449 -20.64 -25.06 -18.86
N ILE A 450 -21.02 -23.83 -18.47
CA ILE A 450 -22.44 -23.41 -18.44
C ILE A 450 -23.05 -23.40 -19.85
N ILE A 451 -22.35 -22.88 -20.85
CA ILE A 451 -22.83 -22.87 -22.25
C ILE A 451 -23.13 -24.29 -22.72
N LYS A 452 -22.28 -25.27 -22.39
CA LYS A 452 -22.52 -26.69 -22.70
C LYS A 452 -23.81 -27.19 -22.05
N ILE A 453 -23.96 -26.99 -20.74
CA ILE A 453 -25.15 -27.43 -19.97
C ILE A 453 -26.44 -26.85 -20.57
N VAL A 454 -26.46 -25.53 -20.86
CA VAL A 454 -27.65 -24.85 -21.43
C VAL A 454 -27.92 -25.28 -22.88
N THR A 455 -26.88 -25.64 -23.65
CA THR A 455 -27.04 -26.16 -25.02
C THR A 455 -27.62 -27.58 -25.01
N GLU A 456 -27.26 -28.41 -24.03
CA GLU A 456 -27.80 -29.76 -23.86
C GLU A 456 -29.21 -29.75 -23.23
N ASN A 457 -29.51 -28.79 -22.35
CA ASN A 457 -30.82 -28.60 -21.74
C ASN A 457 -31.08 -27.11 -21.42
N SER A 458 -31.88 -26.43 -22.26
CA SER A 458 -32.23 -25.02 -22.06
C SER A 458 -33.12 -24.74 -20.84
N SER A 459 -33.71 -25.78 -20.24
CA SER A 459 -34.51 -25.69 -19.01
C SER A 459 -33.74 -26.17 -17.78
N ALA A 460 -32.40 -26.25 -17.88
CA ALA A 460 -31.51 -26.52 -16.76
C ALA A 460 -31.68 -25.46 -15.66
N ILE A 461 -32.02 -25.91 -14.44
CA ILE A 461 -32.14 -25.06 -13.27
C ILE A 461 -30.80 -25.00 -12.53
N PHE A 462 -30.29 -23.79 -12.35
CA PHE A 462 -29.11 -23.48 -11.56
C PHE A 462 -29.55 -22.92 -10.20
N THR A 463 -28.78 -23.22 -9.15
CA THR A 463 -28.99 -22.65 -7.82
C THR A 463 -28.01 -21.50 -7.62
N PHE A 464 -28.49 -20.27 -7.55
CA PHE A 464 -27.65 -19.11 -7.28
C PHE A 464 -27.66 -18.84 -5.79
N THR A 465 -26.50 -18.73 -5.16
CA THR A 465 -26.40 -18.60 -3.70
C THR A 465 -25.80 -17.24 -3.29
N ASN A 466 -26.18 -16.81 -2.09
CA ASN A 466 -25.49 -15.78 -1.32
C ASN A 466 -24.46 -16.39 -0.34
N MET A 467 -24.10 -17.65 -0.53
CA MET A 467 -23.18 -18.40 0.34
C MET A 467 -21.76 -18.24 -0.19
N LEU A 468 -20.82 -18.08 0.75
CA LEU A 468 -19.39 -18.02 0.49
C LEU A 468 -18.75 -19.38 0.83
N GLU A 469 -17.78 -19.80 0.03
CA GLU A 469 -17.02 -21.04 0.23
C GLU A 469 -15.57 -20.86 -0.22
N PHE A 470 -14.65 -21.58 0.42
CA PHE A 470 -13.22 -21.46 0.14
C PHE A 470 -12.84 -22.14 -1.20
N ASN A 471 -12.46 -21.34 -2.19
CA ASN A 471 -11.88 -21.78 -3.46
C ASN A 471 -10.34 -21.75 -3.36
N PRO A 472 -9.60 -22.80 -3.73
CA PRO A 472 -8.14 -22.80 -3.73
C PRO A 472 -7.57 -21.85 -4.79
N MET A 473 -6.79 -20.88 -4.34
CA MET A 473 -6.16 -19.85 -5.17
C MET A 473 -4.69 -20.20 -5.46
N VAL A 474 -3.99 -19.34 -6.22
CA VAL A 474 -2.56 -19.52 -6.54
C VAL A 474 -1.77 -18.32 -5.99
N THR A 475 -0.77 -18.59 -5.17
CA THR A 475 -0.25 -17.69 -4.12
C THR A 475 1.05 -16.94 -4.47
N LEU A 476 1.05 -15.59 -4.66
CA LEU A 476 2.22 -14.69 -4.93
C LEU A 476 1.88 -13.19 -4.69
N TYR A 477 2.74 -12.23 -4.26
CA TYR A 477 4.20 -12.08 -3.98
C TYR A 477 4.46 -11.25 -2.68
N LEU A 478 5.69 -10.93 -2.21
CA LEU A 478 5.88 -10.07 -1.00
C LEU A 478 7.19 -9.21 -1.04
N SER A 479 7.22 -8.08 -1.75
CA SER A 479 8.42 -7.21 -1.90
C SER A 479 8.90 -6.57 -0.59
N GLN A 480 10.23 -6.49 -0.35
CA GLN A 480 11.08 -5.35 -0.77
C GLN A 480 12.55 -5.73 -1.09
N ILE A 481 13.21 -4.91 -1.92
CA ILE A 481 14.68 -4.74 -1.94
C ILE A 481 14.98 -3.25 -1.89
N GLY A 482 15.91 -2.81 -1.02
CA GLY A 482 16.59 -1.53 -1.17
C GLY A 482 16.77 -0.66 0.08
N ASN A 483 17.68 -1.02 0.98
CA ASN A 483 18.85 -0.18 1.31
C ASN A 483 19.71 -0.81 2.45
N PRO A 484 21.01 -1.06 2.25
CA PRO A 484 21.83 -1.73 3.27
C PRO A 484 22.26 -0.81 4.42
N VAL A 485 22.34 -1.37 5.63
CA VAL A 485 22.97 -0.76 6.82
C VAL A 485 23.79 -1.84 7.56
N PRO A 486 25.07 -1.62 7.91
CA PRO A 486 25.89 -2.65 8.58
C PRO A 486 25.74 -2.70 10.11
N GLU A 487 25.87 -3.93 10.64
CA GLU A 487 26.43 -4.38 11.94
C GLU A 487 26.15 -3.54 13.21
N THR A 488 25.55 -4.08 14.28
CA THR A 488 25.92 -5.32 15.00
C THR A 488 24.74 -5.88 15.80
N VAL A 489 24.68 -7.21 15.98
CA VAL A 489 23.50 -7.95 16.49
C VAL A 489 23.94 -9.01 17.49
N ASN A 490 23.38 -9.02 18.72
CA ASN A 490 23.68 -10.09 19.69
C ASN A 490 22.66 -10.18 20.86
N LYS A 491 22.07 -11.38 21.03
CA LYS A 491 21.18 -11.81 22.14
C LYS A 491 19.91 -10.99 22.39
N ALA A 492 18.79 -11.39 21.76
CA ALA A 492 17.46 -10.88 22.13
C ALA A 492 16.32 -11.93 22.20
N PHE A 493 16.40 -13.09 21.54
CA PHE A 493 15.20 -13.90 21.26
C PHE A 493 14.81 -15.01 22.25
N ASN A 494 15.55 -15.22 23.36
CA ASN A 494 15.11 -16.12 24.42
C ASN A 494 15.57 -15.67 25.82
N ASN A 495 14.71 -15.86 26.82
CA ASN A 495 14.90 -15.63 28.27
C ASN A 495 15.08 -14.18 28.75
N GLY A 496 13.98 -13.42 28.81
CA GLY A 496 13.76 -12.40 29.89
C GLY A 496 14.76 -11.23 29.97
N THR A 497 15.55 -10.99 28.93
CA THR A 497 16.49 -9.88 28.86
C THR A 497 15.78 -8.56 28.56
N THR A 498 16.23 -7.47 29.20
CA THR A 498 15.71 -6.10 29.03
C THR A 498 16.07 -5.44 27.69
N HIS A 499 16.37 -6.24 26.66
CA HIS A 499 16.81 -5.78 25.35
C HIS A 499 15.72 -6.03 24.31
N ARG A 500 15.18 -4.94 23.76
CA ARG A 500 14.31 -4.97 22.60
C ARG A 500 15.17 -5.07 21.33
N PRO A 501 14.89 -5.98 20.39
CA PRO A 501 15.67 -6.09 19.16
C PRO A 501 15.72 -4.78 18.36
N SER A 502 16.81 -4.54 17.65
CA SER A 502 16.87 -3.48 16.65
C SER A 502 16.03 -3.83 15.41
N ILE A 503 15.70 -2.84 14.58
CA ILE A 503 15.03 -3.06 13.29
C ILE A 503 15.84 -4.01 12.40
N SER A 504 17.16 -3.87 12.36
CA SER A 504 18.05 -4.75 11.60
C SER A 504 18.07 -6.17 12.16
N GLU A 505 17.90 -6.38 13.47
CA GLU A 505 17.76 -7.73 14.06
C GLU A 505 16.47 -8.41 13.61
N VAL A 506 15.36 -7.66 13.58
CA VAL A 506 14.07 -8.16 13.08
C VAL A 506 14.15 -8.47 11.59
N LEU A 507 14.69 -7.56 10.77
CA LEU A 507 14.86 -7.79 9.33
C LEU A 507 15.76 -8.99 9.05
N ASN A 508 16.94 -9.07 9.70
CA ASN A 508 17.85 -10.21 9.56
C ASN A 508 17.18 -11.56 9.87
N LEU A 509 16.33 -11.59 10.88
CA LEU A 509 15.60 -12.79 11.28
C LEU A 509 14.48 -13.15 10.29
N PHE A 510 13.61 -12.20 9.95
CA PHE A 510 12.43 -12.45 9.13
C PHE A 510 12.73 -12.59 7.63
N GLN A 511 13.67 -11.82 7.08
CA GLN A 511 14.08 -11.95 5.68
C GLN A 511 14.82 -13.28 5.47
N SER A 512 15.84 -13.60 6.28
CA SER A 512 16.62 -14.84 6.07
C SER A 512 15.78 -16.13 6.22
N ASN A 513 14.65 -16.07 6.95
CA ASN A 513 13.74 -17.21 7.16
C ASN A 513 12.45 -17.11 6.32
N ALA A 514 12.39 -16.20 5.34
CA ALA A 514 11.31 -16.16 4.35
C ALA A 514 11.54 -17.23 3.27
N ASN A 515 10.45 -17.70 2.66
CA ASN A 515 10.48 -18.78 1.67
C ASN A 515 10.35 -18.18 0.26
N PRO A 516 11.34 -18.34 -0.63
CA PRO A 516 11.24 -17.88 -2.02
C PRO A 516 10.02 -18.47 -2.74
N VAL A 517 9.32 -17.63 -3.51
CA VAL A 517 8.13 -18.01 -4.29
C VAL A 517 8.38 -18.00 -5.81
N ASN A 518 7.67 -18.88 -6.53
CA ASN A 518 7.78 -19.04 -7.99
C ASN A 518 6.82 -18.13 -8.75
N ILE A 519 7.17 -17.67 -9.95
CA ILE A 519 6.24 -16.95 -10.84
C ILE A 519 5.02 -17.83 -11.14
N TYR A 520 3.83 -17.22 -11.28
CA TYR A 520 2.57 -17.93 -11.52
C TYR A 520 2.70 -18.89 -12.71
N ASN A 521 2.32 -20.16 -12.50
CA ASN A 521 2.40 -21.23 -13.50
C ASN A 521 3.82 -21.42 -14.10
N SER A 522 4.86 -21.20 -13.30
CA SER A 522 6.27 -21.34 -13.67
C SER A 522 7.05 -22.12 -12.61
N THR A 523 8.18 -22.72 -13.02
CA THR A 523 9.20 -23.26 -12.11
C THR A 523 10.31 -22.24 -11.78
N LEU A 524 10.24 -21.04 -12.38
CA LEU A 524 11.17 -19.95 -12.10
C LEU A 524 10.76 -19.20 -10.84
N LEU A 525 11.72 -18.88 -9.98
CA LEU A 525 11.54 -17.94 -8.87
C LEU A 525 11.13 -16.55 -9.40
N ALA A 526 10.27 -15.85 -8.65
CA ALA A 526 10.01 -14.43 -8.90
C ALA A 526 11.29 -13.60 -8.64
N SER A 527 11.43 -12.47 -9.33
CA SER A 527 12.57 -11.57 -9.06
C SER A 527 12.52 -11.08 -7.62
N THR A 528 13.65 -11.01 -6.93
CA THR A 528 13.72 -10.50 -5.56
C THR A 528 13.33 -9.02 -5.46
N VAL A 529 13.38 -8.26 -6.55
CA VAL A 529 12.81 -6.89 -6.58
C VAL A 529 11.26 -6.91 -6.49
N GLN A 530 10.62 -8.01 -6.89
CA GLN A 530 9.18 -8.23 -6.79
C GLN A 530 8.76 -8.97 -5.51
N GLN A 531 9.58 -9.92 -5.03
CA GLN A 531 9.25 -10.78 -3.88
C GLN A 531 10.10 -10.59 -2.64
N GLY A 532 11.02 -9.62 -2.63
CA GLY A 532 11.97 -9.40 -1.55
C GLY A 532 12.72 -10.66 -1.17
N ALA A 533 12.69 -10.98 0.13
CA ALA A 533 13.21 -12.22 0.69
C ALA A 533 12.28 -13.44 0.52
N GLY A 534 11.03 -13.23 0.07
CA GLY A 534 10.02 -14.26 -0.14
C GLY A 534 8.85 -14.18 0.85
N LEU A 535 8.05 -15.26 0.90
CA LEU A 535 6.92 -15.40 1.81
C LEU A 535 7.39 -15.55 3.26
N VAL A 536 6.97 -14.61 4.10
CA VAL A 536 7.29 -14.57 5.54
C VAL A 536 6.92 -15.87 6.25
N ASN A 537 7.79 -16.37 7.14
CA ASN A 537 7.46 -17.51 8.00
C ASN A 537 7.79 -17.20 9.48
N ALA A 538 6.76 -16.79 10.21
CA ALA A 538 6.89 -16.33 11.59
C ALA A 538 7.38 -17.44 12.54
N PHE A 539 6.99 -18.69 12.31
CA PHE A 539 7.47 -19.81 13.13
C PHE A 539 8.96 -20.09 12.88
N GLN A 540 9.37 -20.18 11.61
CA GLN A 540 10.78 -20.40 11.28
C GLN A 540 11.68 -19.27 11.78
N ALA A 541 11.22 -18.01 11.69
CA ALA A 541 11.92 -16.85 12.25
C ALA A 541 12.06 -16.96 13.78
N LEU A 542 10.95 -17.15 14.51
CA LEU A 542 10.95 -17.23 15.99
C LEU A 542 11.68 -18.47 16.55
N THR A 543 11.91 -19.50 15.73
CA THR A 543 12.64 -20.71 16.12
C THR A 543 14.04 -20.80 15.49
N ALA A 544 14.51 -19.74 14.82
CA ALA A 544 15.81 -19.75 14.17
C ALA A 544 16.97 -19.83 15.18
N THR A 545 17.86 -20.79 14.96
CA THR A 545 19.13 -20.99 15.66
C THR A 545 20.30 -20.31 14.94
N THR A 546 20.16 -20.09 13.63
CA THR A 546 21.13 -19.44 12.75
C THR A 546 20.58 -18.09 12.30
N ILE A 547 21.43 -17.06 12.30
CA ILE A 547 21.13 -15.72 11.78
C ILE A 547 22.18 -15.40 10.71
N VAL A 548 21.73 -14.89 9.56
CA VAL A 548 22.60 -14.34 8.52
C VAL A 548 22.42 -12.82 8.49
N SER A 549 23.50 -12.09 8.26
CA SER A 549 23.50 -10.63 8.20
C SER A 549 24.61 -10.13 7.25
N PRO A 550 24.34 -9.12 6.40
CA PRO A 550 23.01 -8.57 6.13
C PRO A 550 22.12 -9.61 5.44
N SER A 551 20.82 -9.58 5.71
CA SER A 551 19.82 -10.47 5.12
C SER A 551 19.36 -10.10 3.71
N GLU A 552 19.79 -8.94 3.19
CA GLU A 552 19.63 -8.58 1.78
C GLU A 552 20.93 -8.00 1.23
N LEU A 553 21.16 -8.19 -0.08
CA LEU A 553 22.32 -7.68 -0.78
C LEU A 553 21.89 -6.85 -2.00
N ALA A 554 21.84 -5.53 -1.82
CA ALA A 554 21.78 -4.57 -2.92
C ALA A 554 23.17 -4.45 -3.55
N LEU A 555 23.31 -4.88 -4.81
CA LEU A 555 24.58 -4.96 -5.53
C LEU A 555 24.76 -3.75 -6.45
N ASN A 556 25.82 -2.97 -6.21
CA ASN A 556 26.26 -1.91 -7.12
C ASN A 556 27.06 -2.50 -8.29
N ASP A 557 26.32 -3.22 -9.14
CA ASP A 557 26.76 -4.04 -10.27
C ASP A 557 27.57 -5.29 -9.88
N THR A 558 27.65 -6.29 -10.79
CA THR A 558 28.38 -7.59 -10.73
C THR A 558 27.69 -8.92 -10.16
N THR A 559 28.06 -10.18 -10.57
CA THR A 559 27.58 -11.59 -10.16
C THR A 559 28.53 -12.55 -9.37
N VAL A 560 27.98 -13.37 -8.47
CA VAL A 560 28.64 -14.15 -7.39
C VAL A 560 29.84 -15.10 -7.70
N HIS A 561 30.84 -15.05 -6.81
CA HIS A 561 31.84 -16.04 -6.43
C HIS A 561 31.77 -16.18 -4.90
N ILE A 562 31.48 -17.37 -4.38
CA ILE A 562 31.33 -17.63 -2.94
C ILE A 562 32.65 -18.18 -2.39
N TRP A 563 33.20 -17.58 -1.32
CA TRP A 563 34.32 -18.18 -0.59
C TRP A 563 34.31 -17.86 0.91
N PRO A 564 34.43 -18.88 1.80
CA PRO A 564 34.39 -20.31 1.52
C PRO A 564 32.97 -20.80 1.22
N GLU A 565 32.82 -21.83 0.37
CA GLU A 565 31.52 -22.48 0.11
C GLU A 565 31.04 -23.35 1.28
N TYR A 566 31.97 -23.91 2.08
CA TYR A 566 31.68 -24.77 3.23
C TYR A 566 32.46 -24.33 4.46
N PHE A 567 31.82 -24.37 5.63
CA PHE A 567 32.43 -24.05 6.91
C PHE A 567 31.66 -24.69 8.07
N GLN A 568 32.36 -24.90 9.20
CA GLN A 568 31.74 -25.23 10.49
C GLN A 568 31.59 -23.95 11.33
N LEU A 569 30.51 -23.88 12.11
CA LEU A 569 30.29 -22.91 13.19
C LEU A 569 29.92 -23.68 14.47
N ASP A 570 30.67 -23.47 15.55
CA ASP A 570 30.26 -23.96 16.87
C ASP A 570 29.27 -22.96 17.54
N PRO A 571 28.48 -23.39 18.54
CA PRO A 571 27.48 -22.53 19.18
C PRO A 571 28.03 -21.18 19.67
N GLY A 572 27.46 -20.09 19.16
CA GLY A 572 27.85 -18.72 19.50
C GLY A 572 29.06 -18.17 18.73
N GLN A 573 29.61 -18.91 17.76
CA GLN A 573 30.58 -18.39 16.80
C GLN A 573 29.89 -17.59 15.68
N SER A 574 30.68 -16.75 15.00
CA SER A 574 30.29 -16.05 13.77
C SER A 574 31.42 -16.17 12.75
N ARG A 575 31.07 -16.17 11.47
CA ARG A 575 32.05 -16.26 10.37
C ARG A 575 31.59 -15.42 9.20
N THR A 576 32.50 -14.60 8.67
CA THR A 576 32.27 -13.84 7.44
C THR A 576 32.47 -14.75 6.23
N VAL A 577 31.51 -14.74 5.30
CA VAL A 577 31.63 -15.34 3.97
C VAL A 577 31.80 -14.21 2.96
N THR A 578 32.78 -14.33 2.08
CA THR A 578 33.01 -13.33 1.03
C THR A 578 32.28 -13.73 -0.23
N LEU A 579 31.43 -12.83 -0.72
CA LEU A 579 30.74 -12.93 -1.99
C LEU A 579 31.38 -11.88 -2.91
N LYS A 580 32.18 -12.30 -3.89
CA LYS A 580 32.72 -11.39 -4.94
C LYS A 580 31.81 -11.45 -6.14
N PHE A 581 31.77 -10.39 -6.94
CA PHE A 581 30.87 -10.30 -8.06
C PHE A 581 31.58 -9.93 -9.44
N HIS A 582 31.08 -10.38 -10.62
CA HIS A 582 31.28 -9.85 -12.03
C HIS A 582 30.01 -10.04 -12.94
N ALA A 583 29.49 -9.07 -13.72
CA ALA A 583 28.05 -8.99 -14.18
C ALA A 583 27.54 -9.99 -15.26
N PRO A 584 26.20 -10.15 -15.53
CA PRO A 584 25.69 -11.00 -16.62
C PRO A 584 26.02 -10.46 -18.02
N ASP A 585 26.63 -11.30 -18.86
CA ASP A 585 27.04 -10.94 -20.22
C ASP A 585 25.88 -10.87 -21.22
N GLY A 586 26.08 -10.09 -22.30
CA GLY A 586 25.20 -10.08 -23.46
C GLY A 586 23.90 -9.27 -23.33
N VAL A 587 23.65 -8.64 -22.18
CA VAL A 587 22.51 -7.74 -21.97
C VAL A 587 22.87 -6.29 -22.31
N ASN A 588 21.89 -5.49 -22.74
CA ASN A 588 22.12 -4.08 -23.11
C ASN A 588 21.95 -3.18 -21.87
N PRO A 589 23.02 -2.51 -21.37
CA PRO A 589 22.95 -1.69 -20.15
C PRO A 589 22.05 -0.46 -20.30
N ASN A 590 21.73 -0.02 -21.53
CA ASN A 590 20.80 1.10 -21.75
C ASN A 590 19.34 0.76 -21.35
N PHE A 591 19.02 -0.52 -21.15
CA PHE A 591 17.72 -0.97 -20.62
C PHE A 591 17.74 -1.23 -19.11
N LEU A 592 18.90 -1.04 -18.46
CA LEU A 592 19.12 -1.26 -17.02
C LEU A 592 18.50 -2.58 -16.52
N PRO A 593 18.85 -3.73 -17.14
CA PRO A 593 18.26 -5.00 -16.80
C PRO A 593 18.66 -5.42 -15.38
N ILE A 594 17.66 -5.78 -14.59
CA ILE A 594 17.84 -6.31 -13.24
C ILE A 594 18.25 -7.78 -13.31
N TYR A 595 19.27 -8.15 -12.55
CA TYR A 595 19.59 -9.54 -12.24
C TYR A 595 19.45 -9.78 -10.75
N SER A 596 18.86 -10.91 -10.38
CA SER A 596 18.45 -11.20 -9.00
C SER A 596 18.48 -12.70 -8.73
N GLY A 597 18.55 -13.06 -7.45
CA GLY A 597 18.46 -14.44 -6.99
C GLY A 597 18.56 -14.52 -5.47
N PHE A 598 18.78 -15.73 -4.98
CA PHE A 598 18.98 -16.01 -3.55
C PHE A 598 20.32 -16.72 -3.36
N ILE A 599 20.94 -16.47 -2.22
CA ILE A 599 22.07 -17.27 -1.71
C ILE A 599 21.54 -18.12 -0.57
N ASP A 600 21.56 -19.42 -0.79
CA ASP A 600 21.06 -20.41 0.17
C ASP A 600 22.18 -20.82 1.12
N VAL A 601 21.96 -20.65 2.42
CA VAL A 601 22.82 -21.19 3.47
C VAL A 601 22.07 -22.35 4.12
N ALA A 602 22.47 -23.58 3.77
CA ALA A 602 21.90 -24.81 4.29
C ALA A 602 22.75 -25.35 5.46
N ASN A 603 22.07 -25.81 6.52
CA ASN A 603 22.68 -26.54 7.62
C ASN A 603 22.57 -28.06 7.36
N ASP A 604 23.65 -28.81 7.60
CA ASP A 604 23.69 -30.27 7.42
C ASP A 604 23.06 -31.05 8.58
N VAL A 605 22.74 -30.38 9.69
CA VAL A 605 22.17 -31.01 10.91
C VAL A 605 20.63 -31.05 10.92
N ASP A 606 19.96 -29.99 10.45
CA ASP A 606 18.49 -29.86 10.50
C ASP A 606 17.83 -29.62 9.12
N GLU A 607 18.61 -29.70 8.04
CA GLU A 607 18.21 -29.41 6.65
C GLU A 607 17.56 -28.03 6.45
N LYS A 608 17.66 -27.13 7.44
CA LYS A 608 17.07 -25.80 7.35
C LYS A 608 17.93 -24.94 6.43
N VAL A 609 17.30 -24.41 5.39
CA VAL A 609 17.87 -23.41 4.51
C VAL A 609 17.43 -22.03 4.97
N VAL A 610 18.37 -21.09 5.01
CA VAL A 610 18.07 -19.65 5.11
C VAL A 610 18.51 -18.96 3.82
N HIS A 611 17.72 -18.00 3.36
CA HIS A 611 17.82 -17.42 2.02
C HIS A 611 18.21 -15.93 2.12
N VAL A 612 19.31 -15.54 1.47
CA VAL A 612 19.70 -14.13 1.34
C VAL A 612 19.35 -13.65 -0.07
N PRO A 613 18.27 -12.88 -0.27
CA PRO A 613 18.00 -12.21 -1.54
C PRO A 613 19.14 -11.28 -1.94
N TYR A 614 19.49 -11.31 -3.22
CA TYR A 614 20.32 -10.30 -3.86
C TYR A 614 19.64 -9.75 -5.10
N ALA A 615 19.93 -8.50 -5.43
CA ALA A 615 19.65 -7.93 -6.74
C ALA A 615 20.70 -6.88 -7.11
N GLY A 616 21.00 -6.78 -8.39
CA GLY A 616 21.75 -5.69 -8.98
C GLY A 616 21.19 -5.33 -10.36
N VAL A 617 21.75 -4.29 -10.95
CA VAL A 617 21.35 -3.78 -12.26
C VAL A 617 22.60 -3.67 -13.11
N VAL A 618 22.50 -4.11 -14.38
CA VAL A 618 23.62 -3.97 -15.32
C VAL A 618 23.59 -2.58 -15.92
N GLY A 619 24.60 -1.76 -15.58
CA GLY A 619 24.68 -0.37 -16.02
C GLY A 619 24.34 0.63 -14.91
N ASN A 620 24.53 1.90 -15.23
CA ASN A 620 24.58 2.97 -14.23
C ASN A 620 23.27 3.77 -14.17
N TYR A 621 22.67 3.84 -12.97
CA TYR A 621 21.46 4.62 -12.73
C TYR A 621 21.64 6.13 -13.01
N SER A 622 22.83 6.72 -12.86
CA SER A 622 23.04 8.14 -13.20
C SER A 622 22.96 8.43 -14.70
N ASP A 623 23.18 7.41 -15.53
CA ASP A 623 23.31 7.56 -16.99
C ASP A 623 21.99 7.22 -17.70
N ALA A 624 20.94 6.91 -16.93
CA ALA A 624 19.62 6.55 -17.41
C ALA A 624 18.88 7.75 -18.03
N ARG A 625 18.12 7.48 -19.10
CA ARG A 625 17.35 8.51 -19.80
C ARG A 625 16.04 8.83 -19.07
N ILE A 626 16.07 9.91 -18.28
CA ILE A 626 14.91 10.46 -17.54
C ILE A 626 13.82 11.05 -18.48
N LEU A 627 14.16 11.36 -19.74
CA LEU A 627 13.23 11.88 -20.76
C LEU A 627 13.32 11.05 -22.05
N VAL A 628 12.22 10.40 -22.46
CA VAL A 628 12.17 9.57 -23.68
C VAL A 628 11.45 10.29 -24.81
N ARG A 629 12.23 10.81 -25.77
CA ARG A 629 11.76 11.65 -26.91
C ARG A 629 10.69 11.01 -27.83
N ASN A 630 10.45 9.70 -27.73
CA ASN A 630 9.41 8.95 -28.43
C ASN A 630 9.24 7.58 -27.73
N ASN A 631 8.16 7.37 -26.96
CA ASN A 631 7.93 6.09 -26.28
C ASN A 631 6.74 5.30 -26.89
N PRO A 632 6.99 4.24 -27.67
CA PRO A 632 5.92 3.38 -28.21
C PRO A 632 5.28 2.44 -27.16
N GLN A 633 5.81 2.38 -25.93
CA GLN A 633 5.32 1.49 -24.86
C GLN A 633 4.34 2.15 -23.88
N GLY A 634 4.03 3.45 -24.05
CA GLY A 634 2.96 4.12 -23.31
C GLY A 634 3.33 4.71 -21.94
N PHE A 635 4.58 4.56 -21.46
CA PHE A 635 5.06 5.33 -20.31
C PHE A 635 5.39 6.77 -20.77
N ILE A 636 4.71 7.75 -20.21
CA ILE A 636 4.64 9.10 -20.77
C ILE A 636 5.73 9.95 -20.14
N THR A 637 6.76 10.29 -20.92
CA THR A 637 7.94 10.99 -20.42
C THR A 637 8.44 11.96 -21.46
N GLY A 638 8.32 13.26 -21.21
CA GLY A 638 8.59 14.29 -22.22
C GLY A 638 7.80 15.57 -21.95
N ILE A 639 8.02 16.56 -22.80
CA ILE A 639 7.27 17.82 -22.78
C ILE A 639 6.09 17.67 -23.73
N VAL A 640 4.88 17.91 -23.23
CA VAL A 640 3.63 17.82 -24.02
C VAL A 640 3.07 19.21 -24.28
N GLY A 641 2.66 19.45 -25.53
CA GLY A 641 2.00 20.68 -25.97
C GLY A 641 0.57 20.81 -25.44
N ASP A 642 -0.02 21.98 -25.60
CA ASP A 642 -1.42 22.27 -25.27
C ASP A 642 -2.42 21.49 -26.14
N ASP A 643 -1.98 21.10 -27.34
CA ASP A 643 -2.66 20.20 -28.27
C ASP A 643 -2.60 18.70 -27.87
N GLY A 644 -1.85 18.36 -26.82
CA GLY A 644 -1.65 16.99 -26.35
C GLY A 644 -0.61 16.18 -27.13
N TYR A 645 0.13 16.80 -28.06
CA TYR A 645 1.21 16.14 -28.81
C TYR A 645 2.58 16.34 -28.15
N TYR A 646 3.51 15.43 -28.42
CA TYR A 646 4.87 15.51 -27.89
C TYR A 646 5.67 16.59 -28.61
N ILE A 647 6.33 17.45 -27.84
CA ILE A 647 7.24 18.47 -28.34
C ILE A 647 8.56 17.78 -28.70
N THR A 648 8.94 17.88 -29.97
CA THR A 648 10.17 17.32 -30.53
C THR A 648 11.22 18.41 -30.76
N ASP A 649 12.47 17.96 -30.94
CA ASP A 649 13.63 18.85 -31.10
C ASP A 649 13.45 19.78 -32.31
N GLY A 650 13.52 21.10 -32.08
CA GLY A 650 13.33 22.14 -33.11
C GLY A 650 11.89 22.63 -33.35
N GLN A 651 10.91 22.28 -32.51
CA GLN A 651 9.58 22.92 -32.55
C GLN A 651 9.51 24.20 -31.71
N GLU A 652 9.06 25.31 -32.32
CA GLU A 652 8.68 26.53 -31.60
C GLU A 652 7.24 26.42 -31.06
N LEU A 653 7.01 26.90 -29.83
CA LEU A 653 5.70 26.93 -29.17
C LEU A 653 5.28 28.38 -28.91
N ASN A 654 4.09 28.76 -29.34
CA ASN A 654 3.63 30.15 -29.29
C ASN A 654 2.78 30.44 -28.04
N ILE A 655 3.44 30.50 -26.88
CA ILE A 655 2.82 30.62 -25.54
C ILE A 655 2.25 32.04 -25.32
N THR A 656 1.10 32.34 -25.92
CA THR A 656 0.52 33.69 -25.98
C THR A 656 -0.67 33.93 -25.04
N ALA A 657 -1.11 32.91 -24.30
CA ALA A 657 -2.24 33.00 -23.37
C ALA A 657 -1.82 32.68 -21.93
N ALA A 658 -2.31 33.46 -20.98
CA ALA A 658 -2.10 33.21 -19.56
C ALA A 658 -2.73 31.87 -19.13
N GLY A 659 -1.96 31.02 -18.47
CA GLY A 659 -2.37 29.68 -18.04
C GLY A 659 -1.98 28.54 -18.98
N VAL A 660 -1.31 28.81 -20.11
CA VAL A 660 -0.75 27.78 -20.98
C VAL A 660 0.71 27.53 -20.58
N PHE A 661 0.98 26.38 -19.96
CA PHE A 661 2.34 25.93 -19.65
C PHE A 661 2.57 24.52 -20.20
N PRO A 662 3.74 24.23 -20.81
CA PRO A 662 4.07 22.88 -21.24
C PRO A 662 4.17 21.93 -20.04
N ILE A 663 3.50 20.78 -20.10
CA ILE A 663 3.52 19.81 -19.01
C ILE A 663 4.77 18.92 -19.17
N VAL A 664 5.65 18.95 -18.17
CA VAL A 664 6.80 18.04 -18.07
C VAL A 664 6.33 16.76 -17.39
N LEU A 665 6.26 15.69 -18.16
CA LEU A 665 5.97 14.36 -17.64
C LEU A 665 7.30 13.63 -17.41
N VAL A 666 7.57 13.26 -16.16
CA VAL A 666 8.83 12.65 -15.73
C VAL A 666 8.68 11.12 -15.74
N THR A 667 9.75 10.40 -16.10
CA THR A 667 9.88 8.95 -15.84
C THR A 667 9.57 8.58 -14.39
N ALA A 668 9.26 7.32 -14.13
CA ALA A 668 9.29 6.71 -12.79
C ALA A 668 10.74 6.57 -12.25
N TRP A 669 11.55 7.63 -12.35
CA TRP A 669 12.93 7.69 -11.88
C TRP A 669 13.04 8.86 -10.92
N ALA A 670 13.50 8.59 -9.70
CA ALA A 670 13.76 9.60 -8.68
C ALA A 670 14.96 10.45 -9.10
N SER A 671 14.70 11.46 -9.94
CA SER A 671 15.65 12.54 -10.24
C SER A 671 15.50 13.65 -9.19
N ARG A 672 16.55 14.43 -8.98
CA ARG A 672 16.39 15.73 -8.32
C ARG A 672 15.45 16.60 -9.15
N THR A 673 14.71 17.50 -8.49
CA THR A 673 13.76 18.42 -9.13
C THR A 673 14.40 19.08 -10.36
N ILE A 674 13.88 18.76 -11.54
CA ILE A 674 14.32 19.42 -12.78
C ILE A 674 13.70 20.81 -12.79
N LEU A 675 14.51 21.83 -12.51
CA LEU A 675 14.10 23.22 -12.70
C LEU A 675 14.11 23.51 -14.21
N VAL A 676 12.93 23.78 -14.78
CA VAL A 676 12.78 24.23 -16.17
C VAL A 676 12.50 25.73 -16.14
N GLU A 677 13.53 26.54 -16.37
CA GLU A 677 13.36 27.98 -16.53
C GLU A 677 12.91 28.30 -17.97
N VAL A 678 11.74 28.91 -18.10
CA VAL A 678 11.22 29.38 -19.39
C VAL A 678 11.70 30.82 -19.60
N VAL A 679 12.73 31.00 -20.44
CA VAL A 679 13.27 32.31 -20.81
C VAL A 679 12.63 32.84 -22.10
N SER A 680 12.38 34.16 -22.13
CA SER A 680 11.91 34.85 -23.34
C SER A 680 13.00 34.86 -24.41
N ALA A 681 12.62 34.54 -25.65
CA ALA A 681 13.51 34.55 -26.81
C ALA A 681 14.10 35.93 -27.18
N GLU A 682 13.61 37.02 -26.56
CA GLU A 682 14.13 38.37 -26.79
C GLU A 682 15.47 38.65 -26.06
N ASN A 683 15.88 37.80 -25.11
CA ASN A 683 17.16 37.93 -24.40
C ASN A 683 18.21 36.97 -24.98
N ASN A 684 19.21 37.51 -25.69
CA ASN A 684 20.33 36.76 -26.26
C ASN A 684 21.35 36.24 -25.22
N ASP A 685 21.25 36.64 -23.96
CA ASP A 685 22.08 36.14 -22.86
C ASP A 685 21.43 34.88 -22.25
N LEU A 686 21.49 33.76 -22.98
CA LEU A 686 21.10 32.45 -22.44
C LEU A 686 22.11 32.02 -21.37
N PRO A 687 21.70 31.70 -20.13
CA PRO A 687 22.60 31.11 -19.14
C PRO A 687 23.01 29.71 -19.59
N GLU A 688 24.31 29.42 -19.52
CA GLU A 688 24.86 28.10 -19.82
C GLU A 688 24.45 27.12 -18.70
N LEU A 689 23.46 26.26 -18.97
CA LEU A 689 22.96 25.25 -18.04
C LEU A 689 23.98 24.10 -17.88
N ASP A 690 24.89 24.25 -16.91
CA ASP A 690 25.77 23.17 -16.42
C ASP A 690 24.93 22.14 -15.63
N LEU A 691 24.27 21.25 -16.36
CA LEU A 691 23.53 20.11 -15.82
C LEU A 691 24.50 19.06 -15.23
N LYS A 692 24.73 19.13 -13.91
CA LYS A 692 25.49 18.18 -13.09
C LYS A 692 24.65 17.55 -11.99
#